data_AF-A0A6B8RPH7-F1
#
_entry.id   AF-A0A6B8RPH7-F1
#
_cell.length_a   1.000
_cell.length_b   1.000
_cell.length_c   1.000
_cell.angle_alpha   90.00
_cell.angle_beta   90.00
_cell.angle_gamma   90.00
#
_symmetry.space_group_name_H-M   'P 1'
#
loop_
_entity.id
_entity.type
_entity.pdbx_description
1 polymer ?
#
loop_
_entity_poly.entity_id
_entity_poly.type
_entity_poly.pdbx_seq_one_letter_code
_entity_poly.pdbx_strand_id
1 'polypeptide(L)'
;MKALRKSSASILTIVLGATLALSGCTKDKEATPSSSPAASTNSTASASPTQSPAPAETTGGKLGLDPASLTDLNISVLGNLQTGNKNPTEDALTPIWRANTKVIPKIVEKPKNIESFTQYLQLQEVADTVPDILAPASGVFNNPEVYNYLKKQGTLREITLDDIKKYMPRTAARYAEYGVTLDDWYNANVDPGDGKLWYIPGNFSVGFNPELRDSSVFAENFSISPMTYYFRDDILKKIYPDAKTEAELRQLYVDKGGKLTIEDLTADVPIKNYEDLTNYLKKVKELGTKQGDKTIIPSHIQFSNTADALWWANFNLTGFWWEDGLNDRITSPTSLEYVFGTPEWKTFTKFMNGLYNEGLSDKEVFIQKEDQKNQKVINGEYAVFHPWLPVNDAREKAKTENRGYGFRAIPLFMSSFKNDHQDYSRRVLTLVNNQGAVGITKSITDEQIPQILNWIDWNLGEEAGTLRKWGPPEFSTGEGADRRFKPEYKELEAWAVSGAKSEKDGTYYGMYNNETEHDSAWNQETNGIGNYLTVVDSPARVYVQDKDSINIDNVISAVIRTNGLSQSTLWEQLPLGQDAKDAKAAFDKIVEEYGKITKVASFQADGAKNANVKAIIDKPDNFDKNYAAIEKFNTPELLANIKLQNEAWINYQNVLQKYLKPLK
;
A
#
# COMPACT_ATOMS: atom_id res chain seq x y z
N MET A 1 -24.08 6.17 -53.57
CA MET A 1 -25.28 5.35 -53.88
C MET A 1 -25.34 4.22 -52.85
N LYS A 2 -25.96 4.44 -51.69
CA LYS A 2 -27.37 4.17 -51.32
C LYS A 2 -27.78 2.68 -51.39
N ALA A 3 -27.69 2.00 -50.24
CA ALA A 3 -28.73 1.12 -49.66
C ALA A 3 -28.20 0.61 -48.30
N LEU A 4 -28.69 1.13 -47.17
CA LEU A 4 -29.80 0.59 -46.35
C LEU A 4 -29.53 -0.80 -45.74
N ARG A 5 -29.32 -0.84 -44.42
CA ARG A 5 -30.04 -1.74 -43.50
C ARG A 5 -29.84 -1.29 -42.04
N LYS A 6 -30.95 -0.85 -41.44
CA LYS A 6 -31.15 -0.73 -39.99
C LYS A 6 -31.20 -2.14 -39.39
N SER A 7 -30.62 -2.35 -38.22
CA SER A 7 -30.99 -3.45 -37.33
C SER A 7 -31.39 -2.88 -35.97
N SER A 8 -32.56 -3.34 -35.54
CA SER A 8 -33.30 -2.90 -34.37
C SER A 8 -32.82 -3.62 -33.12
N ALA A 9 -32.91 -2.90 -32.01
CA ALA A 9 -32.73 -3.38 -30.65
C ALA A 9 -33.76 -4.45 -30.26
N SER A 10 -33.32 -5.43 -29.49
CA SER A 10 -34.17 -6.31 -28.70
C SER A 10 -33.70 -6.24 -27.24
N ILE A 11 -34.51 -5.57 -26.42
CA ILE A 11 -34.39 -5.48 -24.97
C ILE A 11 -35.02 -6.75 -24.39
N LEU A 12 -34.27 -7.51 -23.60
CA LEU A 12 -34.75 -8.66 -22.84
C LEU A 12 -35.07 -8.21 -21.41
N THR A 13 -36.36 -8.11 -21.10
CA THR A 13 -36.87 -7.83 -19.75
C THR A 13 -37.01 -9.16 -18.99
N ILE A 14 -36.26 -9.35 -17.91
CA ILE A 14 -36.47 -10.46 -16.97
C ILE A 14 -37.21 -9.91 -15.74
N VAL A 15 -38.41 -10.43 -15.52
CA VAL A 15 -39.24 -10.25 -14.34
C VAL A 15 -38.76 -11.22 -13.27
N LEU A 16 -38.39 -10.72 -12.09
CA LEU A 16 -38.29 -11.54 -10.87
C LEU A 16 -39.25 -10.98 -9.83
N GLY A 17 -40.24 -11.80 -9.47
CA GLY A 17 -41.06 -11.61 -8.28
C GLY A 17 -40.95 -12.86 -7.42
N ALA A 18 -40.59 -12.68 -6.14
CA ALA A 18 -41.01 -13.55 -5.05
C ALA A 18 -40.76 -12.85 -3.71
N THR A 19 -41.88 -12.63 -3.01
CA THR A 19 -42.07 -12.29 -1.60
C THR A 19 -41.38 -13.24 -0.62
N LEU A 20 -41.00 -12.73 0.56
CA LEU A 20 -41.22 -13.40 1.85
C LEU A 20 -41.23 -12.36 2.99
N ALA A 21 -42.30 -12.38 3.78
CA ALA A 21 -42.47 -11.68 5.04
C ALA A 21 -42.78 -12.70 6.14
N LEU A 22 -42.72 -12.24 7.40
CA LEU A 22 -42.96 -12.91 8.70
C LEU A 22 -41.68 -13.44 9.38
N SER A 23 -41.41 -13.28 10.67
CA SER A 23 -41.93 -12.51 11.81
C SER A 23 -41.24 -13.10 13.06
N GLY A 24 -40.93 -12.34 14.11
CA GLY A 24 -40.61 -12.96 15.40
C GLY A 24 -39.96 -12.06 16.44
N CYS A 25 -40.78 -11.45 17.29
CA CYS A 25 -40.39 -10.72 18.51
C CYS A 25 -39.89 -11.66 19.62
N THR A 26 -38.96 -11.19 20.45
CA THR A 26 -38.96 -11.50 21.89
C THR A 26 -38.39 -10.35 22.70
N LYS A 27 -39.12 -10.03 23.77
CA LYS A 27 -38.93 -8.97 24.75
C LYS A 27 -38.14 -9.46 25.98
N ASP A 28 -37.42 -8.50 26.55
CA ASP A 28 -37.20 -8.20 27.98
C ASP A 28 -36.70 -9.29 28.94
N LYS A 29 -35.58 -8.99 29.62
CA LYS A 29 -35.51 -9.10 31.08
C LYS A 29 -34.43 -8.20 31.70
N GLU A 30 -34.90 -7.40 32.66
CA GLU A 30 -34.15 -6.57 33.61
C GLU A 30 -33.21 -7.39 34.50
N ALA A 31 -32.10 -6.76 34.92
CA ALA A 31 -31.59 -6.89 36.28
C ALA A 31 -30.81 -5.63 36.67
N THR A 32 -31.29 -4.96 37.72
CA THR A 32 -30.68 -3.83 38.43
C THR A 32 -29.76 -4.33 39.57
N PRO A 33 -29.17 -3.48 40.44
CA PRO A 33 -27.72 -3.27 40.55
C PRO A 33 -27.13 -3.81 41.87
N SER A 34 -25.80 -3.85 42.01
CA SER A 34 -25.21 -3.81 43.37
C SER A 34 -23.72 -3.46 43.41
N SER A 35 -23.45 -2.38 44.15
CA SER A 35 -22.37 -2.17 45.13
C SER A 35 -20.89 -2.20 44.71
N SER A 36 -20.29 -1.01 44.79
CA SER A 36 -18.87 -0.77 45.11
C SER A 36 -18.43 -1.53 46.39
N PRO A 37 -17.12 -1.69 46.61
CA PRO A 37 -16.47 -0.75 47.53
C PRO A 37 -15.04 -0.32 47.19
N ALA A 38 -14.77 0.94 47.51
CA ALA A 38 -13.62 1.49 48.22
C ALA A 38 -12.19 1.01 47.86
N ALA A 39 -11.50 1.93 47.19
CA ALA A 39 -10.14 2.43 47.47
C ALA A 39 -9.31 1.73 48.57
N SER A 40 -8.16 1.19 48.15
CA SER A 40 -6.96 1.13 48.98
C SER A 40 -5.78 1.70 48.21
N THR A 41 -5.33 2.87 48.66
CA THR A 41 -4.07 3.50 48.29
C THR A 41 -2.88 2.64 48.71
N ASN A 42 -1.99 2.31 47.78
CA ASN A 42 -0.60 2.04 48.10
C ASN A 42 0.31 2.53 46.96
N SER A 43 1.03 3.60 47.31
CA SER A 43 2.06 4.25 46.53
C SER A 43 3.32 3.38 46.45
N THR A 44 3.77 3.09 45.23
CA THR A 44 5.16 2.67 45.00
C THR A 44 5.68 3.46 43.81
N ALA A 45 6.73 4.23 44.06
CA ALA A 45 7.39 5.09 43.08
C ALA A 45 7.92 4.27 41.91
N SER A 46 7.50 4.63 40.68
CA SER A 46 8.10 4.17 39.44
C SER A 46 8.51 5.38 38.63
N ALA A 47 9.74 5.35 38.12
CA ALA A 47 10.40 6.42 37.40
C ALA A 47 9.60 6.85 36.16
N SER A 48 9.45 8.17 35.99
CA SER A 48 8.83 8.81 34.83
C SER A 48 9.58 8.49 33.55
N PRO A 49 8.90 8.09 32.46
CA PRO A 49 9.45 8.20 31.12
C PRO A 49 9.48 9.68 30.72
N THR A 50 10.58 10.07 30.08
CA THR A 50 10.82 11.39 29.50
C THR A 50 9.63 11.81 28.62
N GLN A 51 8.95 12.89 29.01
CA GLN A 51 7.92 13.53 28.19
C GLN A 51 8.57 14.05 26.90
N SER A 52 8.04 13.65 25.75
CA SER A 52 8.23 14.39 24.50
C SER A 52 7.82 15.84 24.71
N PRO A 53 8.52 16.81 24.09
CA PRO A 53 8.15 18.21 24.22
C PRO A 53 6.71 18.41 23.71
N ALA A 54 5.88 19.05 24.55
CA ALA A 54 4.55 19.46 24.15
C ALA A 54 4.65 20.40 22.92
N PRO A 55 3.77 20.25 21.92
CA PRO A 55 3.73 21.19 20.82
C PRO A 55 3.43 22.58 21.39
N ALA A 56 4.17 23.57 20.93
CA ALA A 56 3.97 24.96 21.33
C ALA A 56 2.51 25.35 21.10
N GLU A 57 1.84 25.83 22.15
CA GLU A 57 0.53 26.47 22.04
C GLU A 57 0.62 27.62 21.03
N THR A 58 0.20 27.36 19.80
CA THR A 58 -0.07 28.41 18.83
C THR A 58 -1.42 29.02 19.18
N THR A 59 -1.40 30.31 19.49
CA THR A 59 -2.56 31.12 19.78
C THR A 59 -3.58 31.09 18.63
N GLY A 60 -4.60 30.23 18.73
CA GLY A 60 -6.03 30.46 18.46
C GLY A 60 -6.51 31.10 17.15
N GLY A 61 -5.68 31.28 16.12
CA GLY A 61 -6.13 31.67 14.78
C GLY A 61 -6.42 30.43 13.94
N LYS A 62 -7.63 30.31 13.34
CA LYS A 62 -7.88 29.28 12.32
C LYS A 62 -6.92 29.54 11.15
N LEU A 63 -5.97 28.64 10.92
CA LEU A 63 -5.11 28.68 9.72
C LEU A 63 -5.99 28.45 8.48
N GLY A 64 -5.66 29.12 7.37
CA GLY A 64 -6.34 28.97 6.07
C GLY A 64 -7.45 29.98 5.80
N LEU A 65 -8.21 29.75 4.71
CA LEU A 65 -9.35 30.60 4.36
C LEU A 65 -10.54 30.34 5.30
N ASP A 66 -11.29 31.39 5.63
CA ASP A 66 -12.53 31.27 6.39
C ASP A 66 -13.58 30.55 5.55
N PRO A 67 -14.11 29.39 5.99
CA PRO A 67 -15.15 28.67 5.27
C PRO A 67 -16.40 29.50 4.97
N ALA A 68 -16.70 30.52 5.77
CA ALA A 68 -17.82 31.43 5.54
C ALA A 68 -17.62 32.35 4.31
N SER A 69 -16.37 32.54 3.87
CA SER A 69 -16.02 33.32 2.67
C SER A 69 -16.00 32.50 1.39
N LEU A 70 -16.12 31.17 1.49
CA LEU A 70 -16.05 30.24 0.37
C LEU A 70 -17.44 29.97 -0.23
N THR A 71 -17.47 29.67 -1.53
CA THR A 71 -18.68 29.26 -2.25
C THR A 71 -18.64 27.78 -2.59
N ASP A 72 -19.80 27.13 -2.70
CA ASP A 72 -19.86 25.73 -3.15
C ASP A 72 -19.26 25.60 -4.56
N LEU A 73 -18.22 24.78 -4.67
CA LEU A 73 -17.43 24.57 -5.86
C LEU A 73 -17.49 23.09 -6.26
N ASN A 74 -18.13 22.81 -7.39
CA ASN A 74 -18.20 21.46 -7.95
C ASN A 74 -17.06 21.29 -8.94
N ILE A 75 -16.25 20.24 -8.75
CA ILE A 75 -15.10 19.93 -9.62
C ILE A 75 -15.12 18.46 -10.02
N SER A 76 -14.46 18.13 -11.10
CA SER A 76 -14.17 16.76 -11.53
C SER A 76 -12.77 16.36 -11.10
N VAL A 77 -12.64 15.14 -10.55
CA VAL A 77 -11.35 14.63 -10.03
C VAL A 77 -11.05 13.27 -10.65
N LEU A 78 -9.93 13.15 -11.34
CA LEU A 78 -9.42 11.84 -11.75
C LEU A 78 -8.87 11.09 -10.53
N GLY A 79 -9.56 10.03 -10.14
CA GLY A 79 -9.22 9.17 -9.01
C GLY A 79 -9.80 7.76 -9.21
N ASN A 80 -9.87 6.99 -8.14
CA ASN A 80 -10.49 5.66 -8.15
C ASN A 80 -11.94 5.77 -7.68
N LEU A 81 -12.86 5.07 -8.35
CA LEU A 81 -14.28 5.17 -8.02
C LEU A 81 -14.56 4.73 -6.58
N GLN A 82 -15.56 5.36 -5.98
CA GLN A 82 -16.06 4.96 -4.69
C GLN A 82 -16.59 3.53 -4.73
N THR A 83 -16.15 2.76 -3.76
CA THR A 83 -16.60 1.40 -3.46
C THR A 83 -17.37 1.43 -2.14
N GLY A 84 -18.49 0.69 -2.05
CA GLY A 84 -19.36 0.67 -0.86
C GLY A 84 -20.84 0.96 -1.16
N ASN A 85 -21.70 0.74 -0.17
CA ASN A 85 -23.16 0.80 -0.32
C ASN A 85 -23.80 2.15 0.06
N LYS A 86 -23.01 3.13 0.55
CA LYS A 86 -23.49 4.42 1.02
C LYS A 86 -23.07 5.57 0.12
N ASN A 87 -23.93 6.57 -0.01
CA ASN A 87 -23.59 7.82 -0.68
C ASN A 87 -22.64 8.65 0.23
N PRO A 88 -21.69 9.44 -0.32
CA PRO A 88 -20.81 10.31 0.48
C PRO A 88 -21.56 11.20 1.47
N THR A 89 -22.78 11.64 1.13
CA THR A 89 -23.60 12.50 1.99
C THR A 89 -24.17 11.81 3.23
N GLU A 90 -24.05 10.49 3.35
CA GLU A 90 -24.65 9.68 4.41
C GLU A 90 -23.66 9.29 5.51
N ASP A 91 -22.40 9.69 5.37
CA ASP A 91 -21.35 9.45 6.35
C ASP A 91 -21.07 10.66 7.27
N ALA A 92 -20.27 10.45 8.32
CA ALA A 92 -20.02 11.48 9.33
C ALA A 92 -18.97 12.51 8.90
N LEU A 93 -18.05 12.16 7.99
CA LEU A 93 -16.91 13.00 7.65
C LEU A 93 -17.16 13.92 6.46
N THR A 94 -17.90 13.47 5.44
CA THR A 94 -18.16 14.24 4.23
C THR A 94 -18.83 15.58 4.50
N PRO A 95 -19.86 15.68 5.38
CA PRO A 95 -20.43 16.98 5.73
C PRO A 95 -19.40 17.93 6.34
N ILE A 96 -18.45 17.42 7.13
CA ILE A 96 -17.36 18.21 7.72
C ILE A 96 -16.39 18.70 6.63
N TRP A 97 -16.02 17.83 5.68
CA TRP A 97 -15.17 18.21 4.55
C TRP A 97 -15.81 19.32 3.70
N ARG A 98 -17.08 19.14 3.33
CA ARG A 98 -17.83 20.13 2.54
C ARG A 98 -18.05 21.42 3.31
N ALA A 99 -18.28 21.36 4.62
CA ALA A 99 -18.42 22.57 5.45
C ALA A 99 -17.12 23.39 5.51
N ASN A 100 -15.97 22.73 5.65
CA ASN A 100 -14.67 23.40 5.80
C ASN A 100 -14.07 23.89 4.48
N THR A 101 -14.37 23.21 3.37
CA THR A 101 -13.68 23.48 2.09
C THR A 101 -14.61 24.01 1.01
N LYS A 102 -15.92 23.76 1.13
CA LYS A 102 -16.93 24.05 0.12
C LYS A 102 -16.62 23.44 -1.25
N VAL A 103 -15.72 22.45 -1.33
CA VAL A 103 -15.41 21.72 -2.55
C VAL A 103 -16.19 20.41 -2.56
N ILE A 104 -16.85 20.12 -3.68
CA ILE A 104 -17.65 18.92 -3.91
C ILE A 104 -17.07 18.21 -5.14
N PRO A 105 -16.19 17.21 -4.95
CA PRO A 105 -15.54 16.55 -6.08
C PRO A 105 -16.42 15.44 -6.66
N LYS A 106 -16.54 15.44 -7.98
CA LYS A 106 -17.10 14.37 -8.78
C LYS A 106 -15.96 13.49 -9.28
N ILE A 107 -15.84 12.30 -8.69
CA ILE A 107 -14.78 11.36 -9.03
C ILE A 107 -15.06 10.72 -10.39
N VAL A 108 -14.03 10.71 -11.24
CA VAL A 108 -13.99 9.95 -12.49
C VAL A 108 -12.77 9.04 -12.46
N GLU A 109 -12.91 7.83 -13.00
CA GLU A 109 -11.82 6.85 -13.08
C GLU A 109 -11.53 6.53 -14.54
N LYS A 110 -10.25 6.24 -14.83
CA LYS A 110 -9.84 5.69 -16.12
C LYS A 110 -10.52 4.32 -16.32
N PRO A 111 -11.32 4.12 -17.39
CA PRO A 111 -11.90 2.82 -17.70
C PRO A 111 -10.84 1.71 -17.74
N LYS A 112 -11.16 0.53 -17.18
CA LYS A 112 -10.26 -0.63 -17.13
C LYS A 112 -9.83 -1.14 -18.51
N ASN A 113 -10.64 -0.89 -19.54
CA ASN A 113 -10.36 -1.27 -20.93
C ASN A 113 -9.46 -0.28 -21.69
N ILE A 114 -9.09 0.85 -21.08
CA ILE A 114 -8.13 1.79 -21.66
C ILE A 114 -6.76 1.49 -21.06
N GLU A 115 -5.78 1.20 -21.90
CA GLU A 115 -4.48 0.68 -21.47
C GLU A 115 -3.65 1.70 -20.69
N SER A 116 -3.64 2.97 -21.12
CA SER A 116 -2.78 4.00 -20.53
C SER A 116 -3.53 5.27 -20.11
N PHE A 117 -2.98 5.98 -19.13
CA PHE A 117 -3.46 7.32 -18.76
C PHE A 117 -3.27 8.33 -19.90
N THR A 118 -2.20 8.22 -20.70
CA THR A 118 -1.99 9.07 -21.88
C THR A 118 -3.17 8.97 -22.84
N GLN A 119 -3.57 7.74 -23.20
CA GLN A 119 -4.69 7.50 -24.13
C GLN A 119 -6.01 8.04 -23.55
N TYR A 120 -6.25 7.79 -22.26
CA TYR A 120 -7.46 8.29 -21.60
C TYR A 120 -7.53 9.82 -21.60
N LEU A 121 -6.45 10.49 -21.22
CA LEU A 121 -6.40 11.96 -21.15
C LEU A 121 -6.48 12.61 -22.53
N GLN A 122 -5.89 12.00 -23.56
CA GLN A 122 -6.07 12.41 -24.97
C GLN A 122 -7.55 12.37 -25.38
N LEU A 123 -8.28 11.31 -25.01
CA LEU A 123 -9.72 11.20 -25.29
C LEU A 123 -10.52 12.25 -24.52
N GLN A 124 -10.17 12.54 -23.26
CA GLN A 124 -10.84 13.58 -22.49
C GLN A 124 -10.58 14.97 -23.08
N GLU A 125 -9.36 15.24 -23.56
CA GLU A 125 -8.98 16.52 -24.18
C GLU A 125 -9.73 16.77 -25.48
N VAL A 126 -9.82 15.78 -26.37
CA VAL A 126 -10.63 15.87 -27.60
C VAL A 126 -12.11 16.10 -27.29
N ALA A 127 -12.59 15.56 -26.17
CA ALA A 127 -13.97 15.69 -25.72
C ALA A 127 -14.23 16.95 -24.88
N ASP A 128 -13.21 17.77 -24.60
CA ASP A 128 -13.31 18.92 -23.68
C ASP A 128 -13.84 18.54 -22.28
N THR A 129 -13.35 17.41 -21.77
CA THR A 129 -13.78 16.78 -20.50
C THR A 129 -12.60 16.38 -19.62
N VAL A 130 -11.43 17.00 -19.81
CA VAL A 130 -10.27 16.76 -18.93
C VAL A 130 -10.67 17.11 -17.50
N PRO A 131 -10.44 16.22 -16.51
CA PRO A 131 -10.80 16.51 -15.14
C PRO A 131 -10.10 17.75 -14.60
N ASP A 132 -10.78 18.49 -13.72
CA ASP A 132 -10.25 19.71 -13.10
C ASP A 132 -9.02 19.44 -12.23
N ILE A 133 -9.04 18.29 -11.55
CA ILE A 133 -7.95 17.81 -10.70
C ILE A 133 -7.52 16.42 -11.17
N LEU A 134 -6.21 16.24 -11.28
CA LEU A 134 -5.60 14.95 -11.56
C LEU A 134 -4.98 14.43 -10.26
N ALA A 135 -5.62 13.47 -9.58
CA ALA A 135 -5.14 12.88 -8.34
C ALA A 135 -5.10 11.34 -8.32
N PRO A 136 -4.67 10.63 -9.39
CA PRO A 136 -4.65 9.18 -9.37
C PRO A 136 -3.43 8.70 -8.56
N ALA A 137 -3.72 8.18 -7.37
CA ALA A 137 -2.76 7.42 -6.56
C ALA A 137 -1.96 6.49 -7.49
N SER A 138 -0.65 6.76 -7.58
CA SER A 138 0.41 6.07 -8.32
C SER A 138 0.62 6.32 -9.84
N GLY A 139 -0.31 6.94 -10.60
CA GLY A 139 -0.29 6.77 -12.07
C GLY A 139 0.21 7.91 -12.95
N VAL A 140 -0.25 9.14 -12.73
CA VAL A 140 -0.10 10.23 -13.72
C VAL A 140 1.25 10.92 -13.63
N PHE A 141 1.63 11.44 -12.47
CA PHE A 141 2.88 12.20 -12.30
C PHE A 141 4.10 11.33 -12.03
N ASN A 142 3.90 10.04 -11.78
CA ASN A 142 4.97 9.03 -11.78
C ASN A 142 5.33 8.56 -13.19
N ASN A 143 4.52 8.90 -14.21
CA ASN A 143 4.75 8.52 -15.59
C ASN A 143 5.27 9.71 -16.40
N PRO A 144 6.57 9.74 -16.77
CA PRO A 144 7.15 10.85 -17.52
C PRO A 144 6.46 11.12 -18.86
N GLU A 145 5.92 10.10 -19.53
CA GLU A 145 5.19 10.25 -20.80
C GLU A 145 3.91 11.06 -20.59
N VAL A 146 3.10 10.67 -19.60
CA VAL A 146 1.83 11.35 -19.28
C VAL A 146 2.08 12.77 -18.80
N TYR A 147 3.03 12.94 -17.87
CA TYR A 147 3.42 14.25 -17.35
C TYR A 147 3.89 15.20 -18.45
N ASN A 148 4.80 14.74 -19.32
CA ASN A 148 5.31 15.56 -20.43
C ASN A 148 4.22 15.85 -21.47
N TYR A 149 3.31 14.93 -21.73
CA TYR A 149 2.15 15.16 -22.59
C TYR A 149 1.31 16.33 -22.05
N LEU A 150 0.87 16.25 -20.79
CA LEU A 150 0.05 17.26 -20.14
C LEU A 150 0.73 18.64 -20.09
N LYS A 151 2.05 18.67 -19.85
CA LYS A 151 2.85 19.90 -19.88
C LYS A 151 2.92 20.50 -21.28
N LYS A 152 3.22 19.70 -22.31
CA LYS A 152 3.35 20.16 -23.70
C LYS A 152 2.03 20.67 -24.29
N GLN A 153 0.91 20.05 -23.94
CA GLN A 153 -0.42 20.55 -24.32
C GLN A 153 -0.85 21.78 -23.51
N GLY A 154 -0.08 22.13 -22.47
CA GLY A 154 -0.42 23.25 -21.59
C GLY A 154 -1.69 22.99 -20.78
N THR A 155 -2.05 21.72 -20.54
CA THR A 155 -3.21 21.30 -19.75
C THR A 155 -3.04 21.65 -18.27
N LEU A 156 -1.83 21.53 -17.74
CA LEU A 156 -1.52 21.79 -16.34
C LEU A 156 -1.39 23.28 -16.06
N ARG A 157 -1.80 23.66 -14.85
CA ARG A 157 -1.55 24.98 -14.26
C ARG A 157 -0.23 24.95 -13.48
N GLU A 158 0.54 26.02 -13.61
CA GLU A 158 1.68 26.29 -12.73
C GLU A 158 1.19 26.68 -11.34
N ILE A 159 1.77 26.07 -10.31
CA ILE A 159 1.51 26.41 -8.91
C ILE A 159 2.71 27.22 -8.42
N THR A 160 2.47 28.43 -7.91
CA THR A 160 3.55 29.31 -7.48
C THR A 160 3.86 29.14 -6.00
N LEU A 161 5.11 29.42 -5.62
CA LEU A 161 5.52 29.44 -4.21
C LEU A 161 4.72 30.46 -3.39
N ASP A 162 4.39 31.61 -3.98
CA ASP A 162 3.60 32.66 -3.33
C ASP A 162 2.18 32.19 -3.04
N ASP A 163 1.54 31.50 -4.00
CA ASP A 163 0.20 30.91 -3.80
C ASP A 163 0.22 29.83 -2.72
N ILE A 164 1.23 28.96 -2.71
CA ILE A 164 1.38 27.92 -1.68
C ILE A 164 1.56 28.56 -0.31
N LYS A 165 2.46 29.54 -0.16
CA LYS A 165 2.67 30.25 1.12
C LYS A 165 1.40 30.94 1.60
N LYS A 166 0.60 31.48 0.68
CA LYS A 166 -0.61 32.24 1.01
C LYS A 166 -1.80 31.35 1.34
N TYR A 167 -2.01 30.29 0.58
CA TYR A 167 -3.23 29.48 0.63
C TYR A 167 -3.03 28.08 1.23
N MET A 168 -1.78 27.70 1.55
CA MET A 168 -1.45 26.42 2.18
C MET A 168 -0.72 26.52 3.55
N PRO A 169 -1.23 27.32 4.50
CA PRO A 169 -0.56 27.52 5.79
C PRO A 169 -0.60 26.29 6.71
N ARG A 170 -1.56 25.37 6.59
CA ARG A 170 -1.62 24.15 7.43
C ARG A 170 -0.54 23.17 7.02
N THR A 171 -0.32 23.03 5.72
CA THR A 171 0.77 22.27 5.13
C THR A 171 2.11 22.83 5.58
N ALA A 172 2.26 24.17 5.57
CA ALA A 172 3.47 24.82 6.08
C ALA A 172 3.76 24.47 7.54
N ALA A 173 2.75 24.56 8.41
CA ALA A 173 2.87 24.21 9.82
C ALA A 173 3.27 22.74 9.98
N ARG A 174 2.61 21.83 9.25
CA ARG A 174 2.90 20.41 9.32
C ARG A 174 4.29 20.04 8.80
N TYR A 175 4.78 20.68 7.74
CA TYR A 175 6.13 20.45 7.24
C TYR A 175 7.19 20.95 8.22
N ALA A 176 6.93 22.06 8.92
CA ALA A 176 7.82 22.55 9.96
C ALA A 176 8.00 21.54 11.11
N GLU A 177 6.95 20.81 11.51
CA GLU A 177 7.04 19.70 12.48
C GLU A 177 7.97 18.58 12.00
N TYR A 178 8.12 18.42 10.68
CA TYR A 178 9.01 17.43 10.07
C TYR A 178 10.38 18.01 9.72
N GLY A 179 10.68 19.24 10.16
CA GLY A 179 11.97 19.90 9.94
C GLY A 179 12.18 20.42 8.52
N VAL A 180 11.09 20.65 7.76
CA VAL A 180 11.14 21.06 6.35
C VAL A 180 10.37 22.36 6.15
N THR A 181 10.93 23.28 5.37
CA THR A 181 10.23 24.52 4.98
C THR A 181 9.47 24.34 3.66
N LEU A 182 8.45 25.17 3.42
CA LEU A 182 7.78 25.20 2.10
C LEU A 182 8.74 25.56 0.97
N ASP A 183 9.73 26.42 1.23
CA ASP A 183 10.76 26.79 0.25
C ASP A 183 11.61 25.59 -0.13
N ASP A 184 12.08 24.80 0.84
CA ASP A 184 12.88 23.60 0.56
C ASP A 184 12.07 22.58 -0.24
N TRP A 185 10.83 22.32 0.19
CA TRP A 185 9.92 21.41 -0.50
C TRP A 185 9.61 21.87 -1.92
N TYR A 186 9.27 23.14 -2.13
CA TYR A 186 9.01 23.70 -3.44
C TYR A 186 10.22 23.58 -4.36
N ASN A 187 11.39 24.05 -3.90
CA ASN A 187 12.62 24.06 -4.69
C ASN A 187 13.12 22.65 -5.03
N ALA A 188 12.82 21.66 -4.20
CA ALA A 188 13.14 20.28 -4.50
C ALA A 188 12.27 19.70 -5.64
N ASN A 189 11.05 20.21 -5.82
CA ASN A 189 10.03 19.60 -6.67
C ASN A 189 9.72 20.36 -7.97
N VAL A 190 10.28 21.56 -8.17
CA VAL A 190 10.15 22.26 -9.46
C VAL A 190 10.74 21.43 -10.61
N ASP A 191 10.11 21.49 -11.77
CA ASP A 191 10.56 20.83 -12.98
C ASP A 191 11.94 21.36 -13.38
N PRO A 192 12.93 20.48 -13.62
CA PRO A 192 14.29 20.92 -13.92
C PRO A 192 14.43 21.60 -15.28
N GLY A 193 13.47 21.42 -16.20
CA GLY A 193 13.50 21.99 -17.55
C GLY A 193 12.99 23.42 -17.64
N ASP A 194 12.09 23.84 -16.75
CA ASP A 194 11.50 25.20 -16.77
C ASP A 194 11.44 25.89 -15.40
N GLY A 195 11.81 25.22 -14.32
CA GLY A 195 11.84 25.77 -12.96
C GLY A 195 10.46 25.95 -12.33
N LYS A 196 9.40 25.35 -12.89
CA LYS A 196 8.01 25.52 -12.43
C LYS A 196 7.49 24.31 -11.68
N LEU A 197 6.61 24.52 -10.72
CA LEU A 197 5.89 23.44 -10.06
C LEU A 197 4.56 23.17 -10.80
N TRP A 198 4.43 21.99 -11.39
CA TRP A 198 3.27 21.61 -12.24
C TRP A 198 2.25 20.70 -11.55
N TYR A 199 2.58 20.21 -10.36
CA TYR A 199 1.73 19.41 -9.49
C TYR A 199 2.18 19.64 -8.05
N ILE A 200 1.31 19.38 -7.08
CA ILE A 200 1.65 19.31 -5.66
C ILE A 200 2.17 17.88 -5.39
N PRO A 201 3.46 17.71 -5.05
CA PRO A 201 4.05 16.43 -4.68
C PRO A 201 3.27 15.72 -3.57
N GLY A 202 3.40 14.39 -3.55
CA GLY A 202 3.06 13.61 -2.38
C GLY A 202 4.00 13.88 -1.22
N ASN A 203 3.72 13.25 -0.09
CA ASN A 203 4.46 13.54 1.14
C ASN A 203 5.86 12.96 1.15
N PHE A 204 6.74 13.64 1.86
CA PHE A 204 8.07 13.16 2.18
C PHE A 204 8.10 12.47 3.56
N SER A 205 9.22 11.81 3.85
CA SER A 205 9.40 11.07 5.10
C SER A 205 9.45 11.97 6.33
N VAL A 206 8.84 11.56 7.44
CA VAL A 206 8.93 12.28 8.73
C VAL A 206 10.35 12.29 9.30
N GLY A 207 11.25 11.43 8.80
CA GLY A 207 12.62 11.29 9.28
C GLY A 207 13.55 12.47 8.99
N PHE A 208 13.09 13.47 8.24
CA PHE A 208 13.80 14.76 8.15
C PHE A 208 13.91 15.41 9.53
N ASN A 209 12.90 15.23 10.40
CA ASN A 209 13.01 15.55 11.82
C ASN A 209 13.77 14.42 12.55
N PRO A 210 14.97 14.70 13.13
CA PRO A 210 15.74 13.70 13.87
C PRO A 210 14.98 13.07 15.04
N GLU A 211 14.10 13.83 15.70
CA GLU A 211 13.33 13.35 16.86
C GLU A 211 12.30 12.28 16.49
N LEU A 212 11.90 12.22 15.21
CA LEU A 212 10.93 11.25 14.72
C LEU A 212 11.57 9.98 14.14
N ARG A 213 12.90 9.89 14.05
CA ARG A 213 13.59 8.73 13.45
C ARG A 213 13.48 7.44 14.27
N ASP A 214 13.27 7.57 15.57
CA ASP A 214 13.04 6.41 16.45
C ASP A 214 11.54 6.09 16.62
N SER A 215 10.66 6.85 15.95
CA SER A 215 9.21 6.63 16.04
C SER A 215 8.77 5.41 15.22
N SER A 216 7.69 4.75 15.65
CA SER A 216 7.04 3.69 14.88
C SER A 216 6.56 4.19 13.52
N VAL A 217 6.12 5.45 13.43
CA VAL A 217 5.71 6.09 12.17
C VAL A 217 6.82 6.09 11.14
N PHE A 218 8.03 6.44 11.55
CA PHE A 218 9.18 6.43 10.66
C PHE A 218 9.56 5.00 10.25
N ALA A 219 9.61 4.07 11.21
CA ALA A 219 9.88 2.66 10.91
C ALA A 219 8.84 2.05 9.96
N GLU A 220 7.56 2.34 10.14
CA GLU A 220 6.48 1.83 9.28
C GLU A 220 6.58 2.36 7.84
N ASN A 221 6.80 3.66 7.68
CA ASN A 221 6.76 4.31 6.36
C ASN A 221 8.09 4.29 5.62
N PHE A 222 9.22 4.19 6.32
CA PHE A 222 10.55 4.36 5.73
C PHE A 222 11.42 3.10 5.74
N SER A 223 10.90 1.99 6.27
CA SER A 223 11.60 0.72 6.28
C SER A 223 11.25 -0.21 5.11
N ILE A 224 11.87 -1.39 5.15
CA ILE A 224 11.79 -2.49 4.22
C ILE A 224 11.11 -3.66 4.93
N SER A 225 10.18 -4.30 4.24
CA SER A 225 9.54 -5.54 4.72
C SER A 225 9.56 -6.56 3.60
N PRO A 226 10.03 -7.80 3.83
CA PRO A 226 9.79 -8.86 2.89
C PRO A 226 8.31 -9.21 2.93
N MET A 227 7.85 -9.90 1.90
CA MET A 227 6.50 -10.44 1.93
C MET A 227 6.45 -11.56 2.98
N THR A 228 5.47 -11.47 3.87
CA THR A 228 5.10 -12.57 4.77
C THR A 228 4.17 -13.52 4.04
N TYR A 229 4.12 -14.78 4.42
CA TYR A 229 3.14 -15.74 3.91
C TYR A 229 2.30 -16.27 5.07
N TYR A 230 1.03 -16.56 4.82
CA TYR A 230 0.15 -17.12 5.83
C TYR A 230 0.27 -18.64 5.86
N PHE A 231 0.49 -19.17 7.05
CA PHE A 231 0.52 -20.60 7.34
C PHE A 231 -0.66 -20.95 8.23
N ARG A 232 -1.39 -22.01 7.90
CA ARG A 232 -2.34 -22.63 8.83
C ARG A 232 -1.61 -23.13 10.07
N ASP A 233 -1.93 -22.55 11.21
CA ASP A 233 -1.12 -22.73 12.41
C ASP A 233 -1.23 -24.14 13.02
N ASP A 234 -2.37 -24.82 12.88
CA ASP A 234 -2.55 -26.19 13.32
C ASP A 234 -1.70 -27.19 12.51
N ILE A 235 -1.58 -26.96 11.19
CA ILE A 235 -0.73 -27.77 10.31
C ILE A 235 0.74 -27.46 10.58
N LEU A 236 1.08 -26.18 10.71
CA LEU A 236 2.41 -25.72 11.06
C LEU A 236 2.88 -26.40 12.36
N LYS A 237 2.03 -26.40 13.39
CA LYS A 237 2.35 -26.98 14.70
C LYS A 237 2.43 -28.50 14.70
N LYS A 238 1.65 -29.19 13.87
CA LYS A 238 1.81 -30.65 13.67
C LYS A 238 3.19 -31.00 13.10
N ILE A 239 3.73 -30.16 12.22
CA ILE A 239 5.02 -30.39 11.55
C ILE A 239 6.19 -29.88 12.40
N TYR A 240 6.01 -28.73 13.05
CA TYR A 240 6.96 -28.08 13.94
C TYR A 240 6.29 -27.85 15.30
N PRO A 241 6.38 -28.79 16.25
CA PRO A 241 5.66 -28.73 17.53
C PRO A 241 5.93 -27.48 18.37
N ASP A 242 7.12 -26.90 18.23
CA ASP A 242 7.53 -25.68 18.94
C ASP A 242 7.04 -24.39 18.27
N ALA A 243 6.49 -24.48 17.05
CA ALA A 243 5.94 -23.33 16.35
C ALA A 243 4.73 -22.78 17.11
N LYS A 244 4.78 -21.47 17.38
CA LYS A 244 3.66 -20.73 17.95
C LYS A 244 2.53 -20.61 16.92
N THR A 245 1.32 -20.75 17.42
CA THR A 245 0.09 -20.39 16.72
C THR A 245 -0.09 -18.88 16.63
N GLU A 246 -1.06 -18.43 15.85
CA GLU A 246 -1.43 -17.01 15.82
C GLU A 246 -1.83 -16.52 17.23
N ALA A 247 -2.61 -17.32 17.97
CA ALA A 247 -3.04 -17.02 19.33
C ALA A 247 -1.86 -16.96 20.33
N GLU A 248 -0.89 -17.87 20.22
CA GLU A 248 0.29 -17.87 21.07
C GLU A 248 1.21 -16.69 20.80
N LEU A 249 1.30 -16.21 19.56
CA LEU A 249 2.04 -14.98 19.24
C LEU A 249 1.38 -13.74 19.84
N ARG A 250 0.05 -13.66 19.80
CA ARG A 250 -0.70 -12.58 20.47
C ARG A 250 -0.46 -12.60 21.98
N GLN A 251 -0.53 -13.78 22.59
CA GLN A 251 -0.24 -13.92 24.02
C GLN A 251 1.20 -13.53 24.34
N LEU A 252 2.18 -13.95 23.53
CA LEU A 252 3.58 -13.56 23.69
C LEU A 252 3.79 -12.05 23.63
N TYR A 253 3.12 -11.36 22.69
CA TYR A 253 3.17 -9.90 22.59
C TYR A 253 2.66 -9.23 23.86
N VAL A 254 1.53 -9.70 24.42
CA VAL A 254 1.00 -9.19 25.69
C VAL A 254 1.95 -9.48 26.84
N ASP A 255 2.46 -10.70 26.95
CA ASP A 255 3.37 -11.13 28.02
C ASP A 255 4.69 -10.34 28.01
N LYS A 256 5.13 -9.90 26.83
CA LYS A 256 6.32 -9.04 26.65
C LYS A 256 6.01 -7.54 26.70
N GLY A 257 4.82 -7.16 27.16
CA GLY A 257 4.45 -5.75 27.35
C GLY A 257 4.35 -4.97 26.03
N GLY A 258 3.82 -5.61 24.99
CA GLY A 258 3.58 -4.98 23.69
C GLY A 258 4.80 -4.92 22.78
N LYS A 259 5.79 -5.81 22.98
CA LYS A 259 7.03 -5.84 22.19
C LYS A 259 7.39 -7.26 21.77
N LEU A 260 7.67 -7.45 20.48
CA LEU A 260 8.25 -8.68 19.94
C LEU A 260 9.59 -8.35 19.26
N THR A 261 10.48 -9.34 19.18
CA THR A 261 11.72 -9.25 18.39
C THR A 261 11.62 -10.07 17.10
N ILE A 262 12.57 -9.89 16.19
CA ILE A 262 12.60 -10.70 14.95
C ILE A 262 12.82 -12.19 15.25
N GLU A 263 13.55 -12.51 16.32
CA GLU A 263 13.75 -13.88 16.80
C GLU A 263 12.44 -14.50 17.29
N ASP A 264 11.58 -13.74 17.97
CA ASP A 264 10.27 -14.24 18.41
C ASP A 264 9.41 -14.72 17.24
N LEU A 265 9.56 -14.08 16.07
CA LEU A 265 8.79 -14.37 14.87
C LEU A 265 9.38 -15.51 14.03
N THR A 266 10.68 -15.76 14.13
CA THR A 266 11.42 -16.60 13.17
C THR A 266 12.10 -17.82 13.79
N ALA A 267 12.41 -17.82 15.09
CA ALA A 267 13.24 -18.86 15.71
C ALA A 267 12.54 -20.22 15.81
N ASP A 268 11.21 -20.24 15.86
CA ASP A 268 10.39 -21.45 16.04
C ASP A 268 9.93 -22.09 14.72
N VAL A 269 10.24 -21.48 13.57
CA VAL A 269 9.91 -21.99 12.24
C VAL A 269 11.21 -22.15 11.43
N PRO A 270 11.70 -23.38 11.21
CA PRO A 270 13.00 -23.63 10.58
C PRO A 270 12.93 -23.58 9.04
N ILE A 271 12.18 -22.63 8.46
CA ILE A 271 12.07 -22.46 7.00
C ILE A 271 12.95 -21.29 6.57
N LYS A 272 14.13 -21.58 6.02
CA LYS A 272 15.13 -20.55 5.67
C LYS A 272 15.41 -20.43 4.17
N ASN A 273 15.01 -21.43 3.38
CA ASN A 273 15.29 -21.49 1.96
C ASN A 273 14.25 -22.35 1.21
N TYR A 274 14.38 -22.45 -0.12
CA TYR A 274 13.49 -23.23 -0.97
C TYR A 274 13.38 -24.71 -0.59
N GLU A 275 14.47 -25.33 -0.15
CA GLU A 275 14.49 -26.73 0.25
C GLU A 275 13.65 -26.94 1.52
N ASP A 276 13.85 -26.10 2.55
CA ASP A 276 13.07 -26.17 3.79
C ASP A 276 11.57 -25.97 3.52
N LEU A 277 11.22 -25.00 2.66
CA LEU A 277 9.83 -24.74 2.29
C LEU A 277 9.24 -25.93 1.50
N THR A 278 9.98 -26.48 0.54
CA THR A 278 9.56 -27.66 -0.22
C THR A 278 9.33 -28.85 0.70
N ASN A 279 10.24 -29.08 1.65
CA ASN A 279 10.14 -30.16 2.63
C ASN A 279 8.95 -29.98 3.57
N TYR A 280 8.67 -28.76 4.02
CA TYR A 280 7.46 -28.44 4.77
C TYR A 280 6.20 -28.79 3.95
N LEU A 281 6.11 -28.33 2.71
CA LEU A 281 4.95 -28.57 1.85
C LEU A 281 4.74 -30.07 1.53
N LYS A 282 5.82 -30.84 1.40
CA LYS A 282 5.76 -32.31 1.29
C LYS A 282 5.10 -32.94 2.52
N LYS A 283 5.54 -32.54 3.72
CA LYS A 283 4.92 -32.99 4.97
C LYS A 283 3.45 -32.60 5.07
N VAL A 284 3.07 -31.39 4.63
CA VAL A 284 1.66 -30.97 4.55
C VAL A 284 0.85 -31.94 3.68
N LYS A 285 1.38 -32.27 2.49
CA LYS A 285 0.74 -33.21 1.57
C LYS A 285 0.61 -34.62 2.18
N GLU A 286 1.66 -35.09 2.84
CA GLU A 286 1.72 -36.41 3.49
C GLU A 286 0.75 -36.54 4.65
N LEU A 287 0.51 -35.46 5.42
CA LEU A 287 -0.47 -35.45 6.50
C LEU A 287 -1.90 -35.77 6.02
N GLY A 288 -2.21 -35.51 4.75
CA GLY A 288 -3.53 -35.77 4.18
C GLY A 288 -4.67 -35.08 4.93
N THR A 289 -4.37 -33.95 5.61
CA THR A 289 -5.34 -33.20 6.41
C THR A 289 -6.51 -32.77 5.51
N LYS A 290 -7.73 -32.85 6.05
CA LYS A 290 -8.95 -32.47 5.33
C LYS A 290 -9.62 -31.25 5.94
N GLN A 291 -10.29 -30.49 5.09
CA GLN A 291 -11.26 -29.45 5.46
C GLN A 291 -12.60 -29.82 4.82
N GLY A 292 -13.53 -30.32 5.64
CA GLY A 292 -14.69 -31.06 5.14
C GLY A 292 -14.25 -32.29 4.33
N ASP A 293 -14.75 -32.44 3.11
CA ASP A 293 -14.42 -33.56 2.23
C ASP A 293 -13.15 -33.34 1.39
N LYS A 294 -12.59 -32.13 1.42
CA LYS A 294 -11.44 -31.75 0.58
C LYS A 294 -10.13 -31.95 1.32
N THR A 295 -9.17 -32.58 0.67
CA THR A 295 -7.78 -32.60 1.14
C THR A 295 -7.18 -31.20 0.99
N ILE A 296 -6.44 -30.76 2.02
CA ILE A 296 -5.73 -29.48 2.01
C ILE A 296 -4.71 -29.45 0.87
N ILE A 297 -4.72 -28.34 0.13
CA ILE A 297 -3.74 -28.03 -0.89
C ILE A 297 -2.51 -27.43 -0.19
N PRO A 298 -1.29 -27.95 -0.41
CA PRO A 298 -0.14 -27.50 0.37
C PRO A 298 0.15 -26.01 0.21
N SER A 299 0.01 -25.45 -0.99
CA SER A 299 0.24 -24.02 -1.18
C SER A 299 -0.50 -23.35 -2.34
N HIS A 300 -0.68 -22.04 -2.20
CA HIS A 300 -0.95 -21.08 -3.27
C HIS A 300 -0.16 -19.79 -2.98
N ILE A 301 1.13 -19.79 -3.35
CA ILE A 301 2.06 -18.69 -3.03
C ILE A 301 1.97 -17.49 -3.96
N GLN A 302 1.14 -17.54 -5.00
CA GLN A 302 0.95 -16.41 -5.93
C GLN A 302 -0.23 -15.53 -5.50
N PHE A 303 -0.15 -14.22 -5.75
CA PHE A 303 -1.29 -13.34 -5.47
C PHE A 303 -2.42 -13.47 -6.50
N SER A 304 -2.10 -13.48 -7.79
CA SER A 304 -3.08 -13.54 -8.89
C SER A 304 -2.72 -14.69 -9.81
N ASN A 305 -3.69 -15.21 -10.55
CA ASN A 305 -3.51 -16.40 -11.40
C ASN A 305 -2.86 -16.08 -12.76
N THR A 306 -2.43 -14.83 -13.00
CA THR A 306 -1.81 -14.43 -14.27
C THR A 306 -0.31 -14.73 -14.27
N ALA A 307 0.26 -14.99 -15.45
CA ALA A 307 1.71 -15.17 -15.59
C ALA A 307 2.50 -13.93 -15.14
N ASP A 308 1.94 -12.74 -15.36
CA ASP A 308 2.49 -11.47 -14.89
C ASP A 308 2.60 -11.42 -13.37
N ALA A 309 1.70 -12.09 -12.66
CA ALA A 309 1.70 -12.06 -11.22
C ALA A 309 2.80 -12.85 -10.52
N LEU A 310 3.52 -13.69 -11.25
CA LEU A 310 4.59 -14.50 -10.66
C LEU A 310 5.71 -13.64 -10.10
N TRP A 311 6.14 -12.60 -10.84
CA TRP A 311 7.31 -11.82 -10.46
C TRP A 311 7.01 -10.84 -9.34
N TRP A 312 5.87 -10.14 -9.41
CA TRP A 312 5.53 -9.15 -8.39
C TRP A 312 5.09 -9.82 -7.09
N ALA A 313 4.31 -10.91 -7.15
CA ALA A 313 3.79 -11.56 -5.94
C ALA A 313 4.83 -12.39 -5.16
N ASN A 314 6.07 -12.55 -5.64
CA ASN A 314 7.04 -13.46 -5.01
C ASN A 314 8.47 -12.90 -5.05
N PHE A 315 8.62 -11.58 -5.06
CA PHE A 315 9.91 -10.94 -5.30
C PHE A 315 10.97 -11.39 -4.28
N ASN A 316 10.63 -11.42 -2.99
CA ASN A 316 11.49 -11.91 -1.93
C ASN A 316 11.83 -13.40 -2.02
N LEU A 317 10.98 -14.22 -2.67
CA LEU A 317 11.34 -15.62 -2.88
C LEU A 317 12.56 -15.75 -3.79
N THR A 318 12.72 -14.86 -4.77
CA THR A 318 13.90 -14.81 -5.65
C THR A 318 15.20 -14.50 -4.92
N GLY A 319 15.14 -14.02 -3.67
CA GLY A 319 16.29 -13.56 -2.89
C GLY A 319 16.56 -12.05 -3.00
N PHE A 320 15.79 -11.35 -3.85
CA PHE A 320 15.86 -9.90 -4.03
C PHE A 320 14.78 -9.15 -3.24
N TRP A 321 15.04 -7.89 -2.97
CA TRP A 321 14.11 -6.97 -2.30
C TRP A 321 13.39 -6.11 -3.33
N TRP A 322 12.07 -5.99 -3.19
CA TRP A 322 11.28 -5.15 -4.08
C TRP A 322 11.72 -3.68 -3.94
N GLU A 323 11.97 -3.00 -5.06
CA GLU A 323 12.20 -1.56 -5.13
C GLU A 323 11.13 -0.87 -5.98
N ASP A 324 10.42 0.09 -5.40
CA ASP A 324 9.37 0.84 -6.10
C ASP A 324 9.95 1.64 -7.28
N GLY A 325 9.33 1.47 -8.46
CA GLY A 325 9.62 2.28 -9.65
C GLY A 325 10.63 1.68 -10.63
N LEU A 326 11.31 0.59 -10.26
CA LEU A 326 12.22 -0.16 -11.14
C LEU A 326 11.98 -1.67 -11.02
N ASN A 327 10.70 -2.03 -11.17
CA ASN A 327 10.12 -3.32 -10.82
C ASN A 327 10.76 -4.59 -11.47
N ASP A 328 11.45 -4.45 -12.58
CA ASP A 328 12.17 -5.54 -13.26
C ASP A 328 13.70 -5.37 -13.20
N ARG A 329 14.16 -4.53 -12.28
CA ARG A 329 15.57 -4.26 -11.99
C ARG A 329 15.92 -4.50 -10.55
N ILE A 330 17.20 -4.77 -10.36
CA ILE A 330 17.85 -4.81 -9.06
C ILE A 330 18.91 -3.71 -9.09
N THR A 331 18.96 -2.89 -8.05
CA THR A 331 19.88 -1.75 -8.01
C THR A 331 20.85 -1.81 -6.85
N SER A 332 22.06 -1.32 -7.11
CA SER A 332 23.04 -0.91 -6.13
C SER A 332 23.69 0.38 -6.61
N PRO A 333 24.49 1.09 -5.79
CA PRO A 333 25.27 2.23 -6.26
C PRO A 333 26.21 1.92 -7.43
N THR A 334 26.55 0.63 -7.63
CA THR A 334 27.54 0.17 -8.62
C THR A 334 26.97 -0.74 -9.69
N SER A 335 25.68 -1.06 -9.65
CA SER A 335 25.03 -1.94 -10.62
C SER A 335 23.53 -1.63 -10.78
N LEU A 336 23.02 -1.86 -11.99
CA LEU A 336 21.61 -2.00 -12.31
C LEU A 336 21.46 -3.23 -13.20
N GLU A 337 20.78 -4.24 -12.68
CA GLU A 337 20.69 -5.56 -13.29
C GLU A 337 19.25 -5.92 -13.62
N TYR A 338 19.06 -6.73 -14.66
CA TYR A 338 17.75 -7.18 -15.11
C TYR A 338 17.35 -8.48 -14.42
N VAL A 339 16.32 -8.42 -13.56
CA VAL A 339 15.89 -9.54 -12.69
C VAL A 339 15.71 -10.83 -13.48
N PHE A 340 14.98 -10.79 -14.60
CA PHE A 340 14.63 -11.99 -15.37
C PHE A 340 15.81 -12.61 -16.14
N GLY A 341 16.95 -11.90 -16.21
CA GLY A 341 18.21 -12.41 -16.75
C GLY A 341 19.10 -13.10 -15.72
N THR A 342 18.72 -13.08 -14.44
CA THR A 342 19.56 -13.60 -13.34
C THR A 342 19.42 -15.12 -13.15
N PRO A 343 20.47 -15.82 -12.63
CA PRO A 343 20.36 -17.20 -12.19
C PRO A 343 19.31 -17.43 -11.09
N GLU A 344 19.08 -16.43 -10.23
CA GLU A 344 18.10 -16.42 -9.15
C GLU A 344 16.68 -16.55 -9.71
N TRP A 345 16.36 -15.83 -10.79
CA TRP A 345 15.07 -15.97 -11.46
C TRP A 345 14.87 -17.37 -12.05
N LYS A 346 15.91 -17.95 -12.67
CA LYS A 346 15.85 -19.34 -13.17
C LYS A 346 15.60 -20.32 -12.03
N THR A 347 16.26 -20.11 -10.89
CA THR A 347 16.13 -20.93 -9.68
C THR A 347 14.72 -20.82 -9.12
N PHE A 348 14.15 -19.62 -9.06
CA PHE A 348 12.76 -19.38 -8.66
C PHE A 348 11.77 -20.10 -9.59
N THR A 349 11.90 -19.96 -10.92
CA THR A 349 11.02 -20.68 -11.87
C THR A 349 11.15 -22.19 -11.72
N LYS A 350 12.35 -22.71 -11.45
CA LYS A 350 12.58 -24.14 -11.21
C LYS A 350 11.92 -24.61 -9.91
N PHE A 351 11.99 -23.79 -8.86
CA PHE A 351 11.27 -24.03 -7.61
C PHE A 351 9.75 -24.11 -7.85
N MET A 352 9.18 -23.16 -8.60
CA MET A 352 7.76 -23.18 -8.97
C MET A 352 7.39 -24.43 -9.79
N ASN A 353 8.26 -24.86 -10.73
CA ASN A 353 8.08 -26.10 -11.48
C ASN A 353 8.01 -27.32 -10.55
N GLY A 354 8.92 -27.40 -9.58
CA GLY A 354 8.92 -28.45 -8.56
C GLY A 354 7.63 -28.48 -7.76
N LEU A 355 7.20 -27.33 -7.23
CA LEU A 355 5.94 -27.24 -6.48
C LEU A 355 4.74 -27.71 -7.31
N TYR A 356 4.65 -27.27 -8.57
CA TYR A 356 3.55 -27.66 -9.44
C TYR A 356 3.58 -29.17 -9.73
N ASN A 357 4.70 -29.71 -10.20
CA ASN A 357 4.80 -31.11 -10.63
C ASN A 357 4.66 -32.10 -9.47
N GLU A 358 5.20 -31.76 -8.30
CA GLU A 358 5.08 -32.58 -7.10
C GLU A 358 3.71 -32.44 -6.42
N GLY A 359 2.82 -31.59 -6.93
CA GLY A 359 1.48 -31.38 -6.37
C GLY A 359 1.51 -30.69 -5.01
N LEU A 360 2.48 -29.81 -4.81
CA LEU A 360 2.65 -28.95 -3.64
C LEU A 360 2.04 -27.55 -3.85
N SER A 361 1.69 -27.20 -5.09
CA SER A 361 0.89 -26.03 -5.44
C SER A 361 -0.49 -26.44 -5.95
N ASP A 362 -1.47 -25.55 -5.87
CA ASP A 362 -2.75 -25.71 -6.57
C ASP A 362 -2.53 -26.00 -8.06
N LYS A 363 -3.17 -27.06 -8.57
CA LYS A 363 -3.13 -27.44 -9.98
C LYS A 363 -3.85 -26.44 -10.87
N GLU A 364 -4.75 -25.64 -10.30
CA GLU A 364 -5.51 -24.62 -11.02
C GLU A 364 -4.87 -23.22 -10.92
N VAL A 365 -3.64 -23.11 -10.40
CA VAL A 365 -2.97 -21.82 -10.13
C VAL A 365 -2.97 -20.83 -11.30
N PHE A 366 -2.93 -21.29 -12.56
CA PHE A 366 -2.93 -20.42 -13.75
C PHE A 366 -4.27 -20.34 -14.49
N ILE A 367 -5.30 -21.06 -14.03
CA ILE A 367 -6.57 -21.20 -14.78
C ILE A 367 -7.82 -20.93 -13.95
N GLN A 368 -7.74 -20.95 -12.61
CA GLN A 368 -8.87 -20.59 -11.78
C GLN A 368 -9.16 -19.08 -11.85
N LYS A 369 -10.42 -18.71 -11.60
CA LYS A 369 -10.81 -17.29 -11.44
C LYS A 369 -10.36 -16.77 -10.08
N GLU A 370 -10.15 -15.45 -9.98
CA GLU A 370 -9.75 -14.79 -8.73
C GLU A 370 -10.72 -15.09 -7.57
N ASP A 371 -12.04 -15.04 -7.84
CA ASP A 371 -13.07 -15.39 -6.83
C ASP A 371 -12.98 -16.85 -6.35
N GLN A 372 -12.66 -17.78 -7.25
CA GLN A 372 -12.52 -19.20 -6.88
C GLN A 372 -11.32 -19.41 -5.94
N LYS A 373 -10.20 -18.77 -6.25
CA LYS A 373 -9.00 -18.77 -5.41
C LYS A 373 -9.27 -18.12 -4.05
N ASN A 374 -9.93 -16.95 -4.02
CA ASN A 374 -10.30 -16.27 -2.78
C ASN A 374 -11.21 -17.13 -1.91
N GLN A 375 -12.19 -17.83 -2.50
CA GLN A 375 -13.05 -18.74 -1.76
C GLN A 375 -12.29 -19.94 -1.17
N LYS A 376 -11.27 -20.49 -1.87
CA LYS A 376 -10.42 -21.56 -1.32
C LYS A 376 -9.64 -21.07 -0.09
N VAL A 377 -9.13 -19.83 -0.10
CA VAL A 377 -8.48 -19.20 1.07
C VAL A 377 -9.47 -19.07 2.23
N ILE A 378 -10.65 -18.46 1.98
CA ILE A 378 -11.71 -18.26 2.98
C ILE A 378 -12.18 -19.59 3.59
N ASN A 379 -12.25 -20.64 2.76
CA ASN A 379 -12.61 -21.98 3.21
C ASN A 379 -11.50 -22.72 3.94
N GLY A 380 -10.28 -22.16 4.04
CA GLY A 380 -9.13 -22.79 4.68
C GLY A 380 -8.60 -24.00 3.93
N GLU A 381 -8.74 -24.03 2.60
CA GLU A 381 -8.32 -25.13 1.73
C GLU A 381 -6.82 -25.11 1.42
N TYR A 382 -6.10 -24.03 1.76
CA TYR A 382 -4.65 -23.90 1.62
C TYR A 382 -3.94 -23.96 2.97
N ALA A 383 -2.79 -24.64 3.02
CA ALA A 383 -1.92 -24.59 4.19
C ALA A 383 -0.98 -23.38 4.18
N VAL A 384 -0.47 -22.99 3.00
CA VAL A 384 0.39 -21.81 2.82
C VAL A 384 -0.14 -20.95 1.69
N PHE A 385 -0.30 -19.64 1.91
CA PHE A 385 -0.76 -18.75 0.85
C PHE A 385 -0.24 -17.32 0.96
N HIS A 386 -0.32 -16.62 -0.17
CA HIS A 386 0.18 -15.26 -0.37
C HIS A 386 -0.51 -14.21 0.53
N PRO A 387 0.20 -13.18 1.05
CA PRO A 387 -0.32 -12.26 2.07
C PRO A 387 -1.47 -11.36 1.61
N TRP A 388 -1.53 -11.00 0.33
CA TRP A 388 -2.62 -10.18 -0.21
C TRP A 388 -3.92 -10.95 -0.48
N LEU A 389 -3.98 -12.24 -0.13
CA LEU A 389 -5.22 -13.02 -0.21
C LEU A 389 -6.09 -12.79 1.05
N PRO A 390 -7.41 -13.07 1.00
CA PRO A 390 -8.36 -12.63 2.03
C PRO A 390 -8.26 -13.43 3.34
N VAL A 391 -7.16 -13.25 4.09
CA VAL A 391 -6.92 -13.92 5.38
C VAL A 391 -7.93 -13.50 6.44
N ASN A 392 -8.39 -12.25 6.44
CA ASN A 392 -9.31 -11.74 7.45
C ASN A 392 -10.68 -12.44 7.33
N ASP A 393 -11.20 -12.56 6.11
CA ASP A 393 -12.43 -13.32 5.84
C ASP A 393 -12.24 -14.82 6.18
N ALA A 394 -11.03 -15.38 5.98
CA ALA A 394 -10.71 -16.76 6.37
C ALA A 394 -10.69 -16.95 7.90
N ARG A 395 -10.11 -16.00 8.65
CA ARG A 395 -10.09 -16.00 10.12
C ARG A 395 -11.48 -15.83 10.70
N GLU A 396 -12.27 -14.91 10.15
CA GLU A 396 -13.67 -14.70 10.56
C GLU A 396 -14.48 -15.99 10.38
N LYS A 397 -14.38 -16.62 9.20
CA LYS A 397 -15.06 -17.88 8.94
C LYS A 397 -14.59 -19.00 9.86
N ALA A 398 -13.28 -19.11 10.11
CA ALA A 398 -12.72 -20.10 11.02
C ALA A 398 -13.23 -19.93 12.46
N LYS A 399 -13.38 -18.68 12.92
CA LYS A 399 -13.96 -18.35 14.24
C LYS A 399 -15.45 -18.68 14.30
N THR A 400 -16.24 -18.21 13.34
CA THR A 400 -17.70 -18.39 13.31
C THR A 400 -18.12 -19.86 13.19
N GLU A 401 -17.36 -20.66 12.42
CA GLU A 401 -17.60 -22.10 12.28
C GLU A 401 -16.82 -22.94 13.31
N ASN A 402 -16.12 -22.32 14.26
CA ASN A 402 -15.31 -22.98 15.29
C ASN A 402 -14.35 -24.05 14.74
N ARG A 403 -13.59 -23.71 13.69
CA ARG A 403 -12.73 -24.65 12.95
C ARG A 403 -11.45 -25.05 13.69
N GLY A 404 -11.14 -24.41 14.81
CA GLY A 404 -10.03 -24.79 15.69
C GLY A 404 -8.62 -24.49 15.15
N TYR A 405 -8.49 -23.62 14.15
CA TYR A 405 -7.21 -23.17 13.62
C TYR A 405 -7.25 -21.68 13.25
N GLY A 406 -6.08 -21.05 13.20
CA GLY A 406 -5.83 -19.68 12.72
C GLY A 406 -4.82 -19.64 11.58
N PHE A 407 -4.34 -18.43 11.26
CA PHE A 407 -3.38 -18.21 10.18
C PHE A 407 -2.24 -17.32 10.66
N ARG A 408 -1.04 -17.91 10.77
CA ARG A 408 0.17 -17.21 11.20
C ARG A 408 0.91 -16.64 9.99
N ALA A 409 1.17 -15.33 10.00
CA ALA A 409 2.09 -14.72 9.06
C ALA A 409 3.55 -15.09 9.38
N ILE A 410 4.33 -15.47 8.37
CA ILE A 410 5.74 -15.85 8.49
C ILE A 410 6.54 -15.15 7.39
N PRO A 411 7.57 -14.34 7.72
CA PRO A 411 8.47 -13.80 6.70
C PRO A 411 9.32 -14.92 6.11
N LEU A 412 9.16 -15.18 4.81
CA LEU A 412 9.96 -16.18 4.11
C LEU A 412 11.21 -15.54 3.51
N PHE A 413 12.35 -16.23 3.73
CA PHE A 413 13.67 -15.89 3.19
C PHE A 413 14.09 -14.46 3.49
N MET A 414 14.17 -14.13 4.78
CA MET A 414 14.84 -12.92 5.25
C MET A 414 16.32 -12.95 4.79
N SER A 415 16.60 -12.45 3.60
CA SER A 415 17.95 -12.35 3.05
C SER A 415 18.67 -11.12 3.63
N SER A 416 19.98 -11.02 3.40
CA SER A 416 20.69 -9.78 3.70
C SER A 416 20.10 -8.63 2.89
N PHE A 417 19.93 -7.45 3.50
CA PHE A 417 19.56 -6.22 2.79
C PHE A 417 20.64 -5.77 1.80
N LYS A 418 21.84 -6.36 1.88
CA LYS A 418 22.94 -6.14 0.95
C LYS A 418 23.49 -7.47 0.47
N ASN A 419 23.51 -7.68 -0.84
CA ASN A 419 24.11 -8.84 -1.50
C ASN A 419 24.90 -8.39 -2.74
N ASP A 420 25.38 -9.35 -3.52
CA ASP A 420 26.24 -9.07 -4.69
C ASP A 420 25.51 -8.31 -5.81
N HIS A 421 24.17 -8.35 -5.84
CA HIS A 421 23.32 -7.73 -6.86
C HIS A 421 22.62 -6.46 -6.37
N GLN A 422 22.35 -6.34 -5.07
CA GLN A 422 21.51 -5.30 -4.48
C GLN A 422 22.13 -4.68 -3.22
N ASP A 423 21.98 -3.36 -3.05
CA ASP A 423 22.23 -2.68 -1.78
C ASP A 423 20.98 -1.93 -1.31
N TYR A 424 20.10 -2.67 -0.63
CA TYR A 424 18.88 -2.15 -0.03
C TYR A 424 19.13 -1.62 1.40
N SER A 425 20.33 -1.79 1.95
CA SER A 425 20.71 -1.21 3.25
C SER A 425 20.82 0.32 3.21
N ARG A 426 20.92 0.92 2.03
CA ARG A 426 21.02 2.38 1.88
C ARG A 426 19.62 2.99 1.66
N ARG A 427 19.18 3.83 2.60
CA ARG A 427 17.89 4.52 2.52
C ARG A 427 18.08 6.03 2.42
N VAL A 428 17.45 6.65 1.43
CA VAL A 428 17.61 8.07 1.11
C VAL A 428 16.31 8.82 1.40
N LEU A 429 16.33 9.74 2.37
CA LEU A 429 15.28 10.71 2.58
C LEU A 429 15.33 11.73 1.45
N THR A 430 14.22 11.89 0.74
CA THR A 430 14.07 12.85 -0.36
C THR A 430 12.80 13.66 -0.15
N LEU A 431 12.84 14.94 -0.51
CA LEU A 431 11.67 15.82 -0.59
C LEU A 431 10.87 15.62 -1.88
N VAL A 432 11.44 14.88 -2.84
CA VAL A 432 10.79 14.55 -4.11
C VAL A 432 10.00 13.26 -3.96
N ASN A 433 8.67 13.36 -3.99
CA ASN A 433 7.77 12.21 -4.03
C ASN A 433 6.57 12.49 -4.94
N ASN A 434 6.43 11.70 -6.00
CA ASN A 434 5.34 11.86 -6.96
C ASN A 434 4.19 10.86 -6.69
N GLN A 435 4.37 9.93 -5.74
CA GLN A 435 3.29 9.05 -5.30
C GLN A 435 2.21 9.88 -4.60
N GLY A 436 0.99 9.84 -5.17
CA GLY A 436 -0.12 10.64 -4.67
C GLY A 436 0.02 12.14 -4.96
N ALA A 437 0.82 12.52 -5.97
CA ALA A 437 0.86 13.90 -6.44
C ALA A 437 -0.48 14.35 -7.05
N VAL A 438 -0.76 15.64 -6.91
CA VAL A 438 -2.01 16.27 -7.36
C VAL A 438 -1.71 17.36 -8.39
N GLY A 439 -2.22 17.22 -9.60
CA GLY A 439 -2.16 18.27 -10.61
C GLY A 439 -3.46 19.05 -10.70
N ILE A 440 -3.34 20.36 -10.94
CA ILE A 440 -4.47 21.26 -11.21
C ILE A 440 -4.45 21.56 -12.70
N THR A 441 -5.58 21.36 -13.39
CA THR A 441 -5.67 21.68 -14.82
C THR A 441 -6.12 23.12 -15.02
N LYS A 442 -5.93 23.65 -16.23
CA LYS A 442 -6.34 25.02 -16.59
C LYS A 442 -7.86 25.21 -16.73
N SER A 443 -8.67 24.17 -16.57
CA SER A 443 -10.13 24.34 -16.46
C SER A 443 -10.53 25.04 -15.16
N ILE A 444 -9.71 24.91 -14.11
CA ILE A 444 -9.83 25.72 -12.88
C ILE A 444 -9.45 27.17 -13.19
N THR A 445 -10.35 28.11 -12.91
CA THR A 445 -10.13 29.55 -13.14
C THR A 445 -9.23 30.17 -12.07
N ASP A 446 -8.66 31.34 -12.34
CA ASP A 446 -7.77 32.02 -11.39
C ASP A 446 -8.49 32.37 -10.08
N GLU A 447 -9.79 32.68 -10.15
CA GLU A 447 -10.64 32.97 -8.98
C GLU A 447 -10.87 31.75 -8.10
N GLN A 448 -10.81 30.54 -8.67
CA GLN A 448 -11.02 29.28 -7.95
C GLN A 448 -9.74 28.79 -7.25
N ILE A 449 -8.56 29.24 -7.68
CA ILE A 449 -7.28 28.77 -7.15
C ILE A 449 -7.12 28.94 -5.63
N PRO A 450 -7.47 30.08 -5.02
CA PRO A 450 -7.41 30.22 -3.57
C PRO A 450 -8.18 29.11 -2.84
N GLN A 451 -9.38 28.77 -3.31
CA GLN A 451 -10.23 27.75 -2.70
C GLN A 451 -9.71 26.32 -2.97
N ILE A 452 -9.22 26.04 -4.18
CA ILE A 452 -8.64 24.73 -4.52
C ILE A 452 -7.37 24.47 -3.71
N LEU A 453 -6.46 25.44 -3.60
CA LEU A 453 -5.27 25.28 -2.78
C LEU A 453 -5.60 25.17 -1.29
N ASN A 454 -6.58 25.91 -0.78
CA ASN A 454 -7.06 25.74 0.60
C ASN A 454 -7.72 24.38 0.83
N TRP A 455 -8.41 23.80 -0.16
CA TRP A 455 -8.94 22.44 -0.08
C TRP A 455 -7.82 21.38 -0.04
N ILE A 456 -6.77 21.56 -0.85
CA ILE A 456 -5.59 20.68 -0.81
C ILE A 456 -4.87 20.82 0.53
N ASP A 457 -4.65 22.05 0.99
CA ASP A 457 -4.05 22.38 2.29
C ASP A 457 -4.78 21.74 3.46
N TRP A 458 -6.12 21.81 3.45
CA TRP A 458 -6.93 21.16 4.46
C TRP A 458 -6.69 19.66 4.48
N ASN A 459 -6.71 19.01 3.31
CA ASN A 459 -6.54 17.56 3.21
C ASN A 459 -5.17 17.08 3.69
N LEU A 460 -4.14 17.91 3.53
CA LEU A 460 -2.78 17.66 4.02
C LEU A 460 -2.57 18.09 5.48
N GLY A 461 -3.48 18.87 6.06
CA GLY A 461 -3.39 19.32 7.44
C GLY A 461 -3.61 18.21 8.49
N GLU A 462 -3.11 18.46 9.70
CA GLU A 462 -3.26 17.54 10.85
C GLU A 462 -4.72 17.27 11.22
N GLU A 463 -5.60 18.26 11.10
CA GLU A 463 -7.02 18.10 11.42
C GLU A 463 -7.69 17.05 10.52
N ALA A 464 -7.51 17.14 9.20
CA ALA A 464 -8.06 16.16 8.27
C ALA A 464 -7.45 14.77 8.51
N GLY A 465 -6.14 14.69 8.76
CA GLY A 465 -5.47 13.45 9.16
C GLY A 465 -6.11 12.83 10.41
N THR A 466 -6.36 13.65 11.43
CA THR A 466 -6.96 13.26 12.70
C THR A 466 -8.39 12.75 12.50
N LEU A 467 -9.22 13.48 11.75
CA LEU A 467 -10.60 13.09 11.44
C LEU A 467 -10.65 11.73 10.71
N ARG A 468 -9.74 11.48 9.76
CA ARG A 468 -9.68 10.17 9.07
C ARG A 468 -9.40 9.01 10.01
N LYS A 469 -8.62 9.24 11.08
CA LYS A 469 -8.18 8.20 12.03
C LYS A 469 -9.09 8.06 13.24
N TRP A 470 -9.65 9.16 13.74
CA TRP A 470 -10.41 9.20 15.00
C TRP A 470 -11.88 9.57 14.81
N GLY A 471 -12.28 9.96 13.62
CA GLY A 471 -13.60 10.52 13.37
C GLY A 471 -13.74 11.92 13.99
N PRO A 472 -14.96 12.45 14.02
CA PRO A 472 -15.27 13.70 14.70
C PRO A 472 -14.88 13.66 16.20
N PRO A 473 -14.51 14.80 16.82
CA PRO A 473 -14.08 14.83 18.22
C PRO A 473 -15.08 14.21 19.20
N GLU A 474 -16.37 14.27 18.90
CA GLU A 474 -17.41 13.64 19.71
C GLU A 474 -17.33 12.11 19.76
N PHE A 475 -16.54 11.46 18.90
CA PHE A 475 -16.35 10.01 18.92
C PHE A 475 -15.36 9.56 19.98
N SER A 476 -14.52 10.46 20.49
CA SER A 476 -13.42 10.12 21.38
C SER A 476 -13.34 11.05 22.61
N THR A 477 -12.49 10.66 23.55
CA THR A 477 -12.09 11.43 24.74
C THR A 477 -10.58 11.34 24.88
N GLY A 478 -9.96 12.32 25.53
CA GLY A 478 -8.49 12.39 25.64
C GLY A 478 -7.80 12.84 24.35
N GLU A 479 -6.47 12.92 24.41
CA GLU A 479 -5.60 13.44 23.35
C GLU A 479 -4.33 12.58 23.24
N GLY A 480 -3.66 12.65 22.08
CA GLY A 480 -2.43 11.90 21.81
C GLY A 480 -2.52 10.41 22.16
N ALA A 481 -1.53 9.92 22.89
CA ALA A 481 -1.45 8.53 23.36
C ALA A 481 -2.61 8.10 24.30
N ASP A 482 -3.27 9.05 24.95
CA ASP A 482 -4.37 8.79 25.89
C ASP A 482 -5.75 8.85 25.21
N ARG A 483 -5.82 9.17 23.91
CA ARG A 483 -7.10 9.27 23.20
C ARG A 483 -7.78 7.91 23.09
N ARG A 484 -9.07 7.84 23.43
CA ARG A 484 -9.92 6.63 23.35
C ARG A 484 -11.29 6.95 22.77
N PHE A 485 -11.88 6.02 22.01
CA PHE A 485 -13.24 6.09 21.52
C PHE A 485 -14.19 5.98 22.70
N LYS A 486 -15.34 6.65 22.61
CA LYS A 486 -16.38 6.53 23.64
C LYS A 486 -17.06 5.15 23.54
N PRO A 487 -17.63 4.63 24.65
CA PRO A 487 -18.22 3.29 24.69
C PRO A 487 -19.28 3.01 23.61
N GLU A 488 -20.04 4.02 23.19
CA GLU A 488 -21.04 3.93 22.11
C GLU A 488 -20.44 3.70 20.71
N TYR A 489 -19.13 3.90 20.53
CA TYR A 489 -18.38 3.66 19.28
C TYR A 489 -17.51 2.41 19.34
N LYS A 490 -17.85 1.43 20.18
CA LYS A 490 -17.05 0.20 20.35
C LYS A 490 -16.82 -0.60 19.06
N GLU A 491 -17.81 -0.61 18.16
CA GLU A 491 -17.69 -1.25 16.84
C GLU A 491 -16.66 -0.53 15.95
N LEU A 492 -16.68 0.81 15.94
CA LEU A 492 -15.70 1.64 15.28
C LEU A 492 -14.30 1.49 15.90
N GLU A 493 -14.20 1.42 17.22
CA GLU A 493 -12.95 1.16 17.94
C GLU A 493 -12.34 -0.17 17.50
N ALA A 494 -13.13 -1.25 17.51
CA ALA A 494 -12.67 -2.57 17.07
C ALA A 494 -12.15 -2.52 15.63
N TRP A 495 -12.84 -1.81 14.74
CA TRP A 495 -12.38 -1.59 13.37
C TRP A 495 -11.07 -0.78 13.30
N ALA A 496 -10.99 0.35 14.01
CA ALA A 496 -9.85 1.27 13.92
C ALA A 496 -8.57 0.68 14.55
N VAL A 497 -8.72 -0.16 15.57
CA VAL A 497 -7.60 -0.80 16.28
C VAL A 497 -7.17 -2.10 15.59
N SER A 498 -8.13 -2.90 15.13
CA SER A 498 -7.86 -4.29 14.71
C SER A 498 -8.29 -4.64 13.28
N GLY A 499 -9.11 -3.81 12.64
CA GLY A 499 -9.70 -4.09 11.33
C GLY A 499 -10.96 -4.95 11.37
N ALA A 500 -11.54 -5.16 12.56
CA ALA A 500 -12.77 -5.91 12.70
C ALA A 500 -13.93 -5.21 11.98
N LYS A 501 -14.53 -5.87 10.98
CA LYS A 501 -15.67 -5.34 10.21
C LYS A 501 -16.96 -5.44 11.01
N SER A 502 -17.87 -4.48 10.85
CA SER A 502 -19.19 -4.47 11.50
C SER A 502 -20.16 -3.57 10.73
N GLU A 503 -21.45 -3.54 11.12
CA GLU A 503 -22.40 -2.63 10.49
C GLU A 503 -22.10 -1.15 10.77
N LYS A 504 -21.42 -0.84 11.89
CA LYS A 504 -21.00 0.52 12.29
C LYS A 504 -19.49 0.65 12.43
N ASP A 505 -18.75 0.14 11.45
CA ASP A 505 -17.31 0.29 11.36
C ASP A 505 -16.88 1.64 10.73
N GLY A 506 -15.59 1.82 10.46
CA GLY A 506 -15.09 3.06 9.87
C GLY A 506 -15.71 3.41 8.53
N THR A 507 -16.00 2.42 7.68
CA THR A 507 -16.67 2.63 6.40
C THR A 507 -18.06 3.23 6.60
N TYR A 508 -18.80 2.79 7.63
CA TYR A 508 -20.10 3.37 7.97
C TYR A 508 -20.02 4.88 8.24
N TYR A 509 -18.92 5.34 8.84
CA TYR A 509 -18.68 6.73 9.22
C TYR A 509 -17.87 7.53 8.19
N GLY A 510 -17.48 6.93 7.06
CA GLY A 510 -16.69 7.60 6.02
C GLY A 510 -15.20 7.73 6.36
N MET A 511 -14.75 6.97 7.35
CA MET A 511 -13.36 6.83 7.76
C MET A 511 -12.66 5.75 6.93
N TYR A 512 -11.34 5.78 6.91
CA TYR A 512 -10.54 4.84 6.13
C TYR A 512 -9.31 4.36 6.91
N ASN A 513 -9.06 3.04 6.88
CA ASN A 513 -7.93 2.44 7.57
C ASN A 513 -6.99 1.71 6.60
N ASN A 514 -5.98 2.44 6.13
CA ASN A 514 -4.83 1.91 5.38
C ASN A 514 -4.11 0.73 6.06
N GLU A 515 -4.28 0.55 7.37
CA GLU A 515 -3.56 -0.46 8.15
C GLU A 515 -4.33 -1.79 8.20
N THR A 516 -5.58 -1.83 7.74
CA THR A 516 -6.45 -3.01 7.84
C THR A 516 -7.27 -3.31 6.59
N GLU A 517 -7.38 -2.37 5.65
CA GLU A 517 -8.18 -2.50 4.44
C GLU A 517 -7.34 -2.23 3.19
N HIS A 518 -7.46 -3.12 2.20
CA HIS A 518 -7.00 -2.87 0.83
C HIS A 518 -8.21 -2.48 -0.05
N ASP A 519 -8.16 -1.26 -0.58
CA ASP A 519 -8.83 -0.73 -1.80
C ASP A 519 -10.36 -0.85 -1.97
N SER A 520 -11.14 -1.30 -0.99
CA SER A 520 -12.54 -1.74 -1.24
C SER A 520 -13.68 -1.00 -0.53
N ALA A 521 -13.41 0.07 0.22
CA ALA A 521 -14.45 1.00 0.68
C ALA A 521 -13.94 2.45 0.69
N TRP A 522 -14.13 3.15 -0.43
CA TRP A 522 -13.41 4.40 -0.72
C TRP A 522 -14.35 5.60 -0.87
N ASN A 523 -14.47 6.48 0.13
CA ASN A 523 -14.97 7.83 -0.12
C ASN A 523 -13.79 8.76 -0.44
N GLN A 524 -13.59 9.11 -1.71
CA GLN A 524 -12.49 9.99 -2.15
C GLN A 524 -12.58 11.41 -1.58
N GLU A 525 -13.77 11.89 -1.20
CA GLU A 525 -13.91 13.22 -0.60
C GLU A 525 -13.15 13.30 0.73
N THR A 526 -13.29 12.27 1.57
CA THR A 526 -12.75 12.22 2.93
C THR A 526 -11.44 11.48 3.00
N ASN A 527 -11.24 10.47 2.14
CA ASN A 527 -9.95 9.79 2.03
C ASN A 527 -8.89 10.82 1.62
N GLY A 528 -9.22 11.80 0.77
CA GLY A 528 -8.36 12.92 0.43
C GLY A 528 -7.63 12.71 -0.89
N ILE A 529 -7.20 13.82 -1.48
CA ILE A 529 -6.48 13.86 -2.76
C ILE A 529 -4.97 13.83 -2.54
N GLY A 530 -4.39 12.64 -2.65
CA GLY A 530 -2.95 12.40 -2.56
C GLY A 530 -2.52 11.50 -1.40
N ASN A 531 -1.23 11.18 -1.32
CA ASN A 531 -0.69 10.38 -0.23
C ASN A 531 -0.80 11.17 1.10
N TYR A 532 -1.08 10.48 2.21
CA TYR A 532 -1.44 11.10 3.50
C TYR A 532 -0.23 11.38 4.40
N LEU A 533 -0.22 12.52 5.09
CA LEU A 533 0.78 12.74 6.14
C LEU A 533 0.30 11.88 7.30
N THR A 534 1.11 10.90 7.68
CA THR A 534 0.75 9.96 8.73
C THR A 534 0.52 10.72 10.03
N VAL A 535 -0.64 10.50 10.67
CA VAL A 535 -0.88 10.95 12.05
C VAL A 535 -0.09 10.03 12.96
N VAL A 536 0.70 10.59 13.87
CA VAL A 536 1.58 9.82 14.76
C VAL A 536 0.76 8.92 15.68
N ASP A 537 -0.30 9.48 16.24
CA ASP A 537 -1.16 8.84 17.24
C ASP A 537 -2.43 8.24 16.62
N SER A 538 -2.31 7.28 15.69
CA SER A 538 -3.48 6.54 15.19
C SER A 538 -4.02 5.56 16.25
N PRO A 539 -5.31 5.20 16.23
CA PRO A 539 -5.88 4.25 17.20
C PRO A 539 -5.10 2.95 17.33
N ALA A 540 -4.71 2.33 16.21
CA ALA A 540 -3.94 1.10 16.21
C ALA A 540 -2.59 1.21 16.93
N ARG A 541 -2.01 2.41 17.05
CA ARG A 541 -0.71 2.65 17.72
C ARG A 541 -0.84 3.02 19.19
N VAL A 542 -1.90 3.73 19.58
CA VAL A 542 -2.03 4.26 20.96
C VAL A 542 -2.85 3.38 21.88
N TYR A 543 -3.65 2.46 21.34
CA TYR A 543 -4.36 1.49 22.16
C TYR A 543 -3.40 0.42 22.66
N VAL A 544 -3.47 0.17 23.98
CA VAL A 544 -2.94 -1.07 24.54
C VAL A 544 -3.89 -2.18 24.11
N GLN A 545 -3.49 -2.92 23.09
CA GLN A 545 -4.31 -3.98 22.54
C GLN A 545 -4.30 -5.17 23.52
N ASP A 546 -5.48 -5.59 23.98
CA ASP A 546 -5.60 -6.86 24.68
C ASP A 546 -5.39 -8.03 23.71
N LYS A 547 -5.11 -9.23 24.24
CA LYS A 547 -4.76 -10.39 23.39
C LYS A 547 -5.78 -10.69 22.28
N ASP A 548 -7.06 -10.39 22.52
CA ASP A 548 -8.17 -10.75 21.64
C ASP A 548 -8.45 -9.68 20.58
N SER A 549 -8.00 -8.44 20.81
CA SER A 549 -8.14 -7.28 19.90
C SER A 549 -6.87 -6.95 19.12
N ILE A 550 -5.75 -7.65 19.36
CA ILE A 550 -4.50 -7.36 18.66
C ILE A 550 -4.65 -7.53 17.13
N ASN A 551 -4.08 -6.65 16.31
CA ASN A 551 -3.79 -7.03 14.92
C ASN A 551 -2.36 -7.56 14.85
N ILE A 552 -2.21 -8.88 14.95
CA ILE A 552 -0.89 -9.51 15.05
C ILE A 552 -0.08 -9.36 13.76
N ASP A 553 -0.72 -9.18 12.61
CA ASP A 553 -0.03 -8.97 11.34
C ASP A 553 0.60 -7.58 11.30
N ASN A 554 -0.07 -6.57 11.88
CA ASN A 554 0.50 -5.22 12.04
C ASN A 554 1.70 -5.23 13.00
N VAL A 555 1.59 -5.97 14.10
CA VAL A 555 2.72 -6.20 15.02
C VAL A 555 3.89 -6.87 14.30
N ILE A 556 3.65 -7.96 13.58
CA ILE A 556 4.66 -8.69 12.80
C ILE A 556 5.33 -7.76 11.79
N SER A 557 4.53 -6.99 11.04
CA SER A 557 5.00 -6.03 10.05
C SER A 557 5.85 -4.94 10.70
N ALA A 558 5.45 -4.41 11.85
CA ALA A 558 6.20 -3.39 12.59
C ALA A 558 7.55 -3.93 13.10
N VAL A 559 7.60 -5.16 13.61
CA VAL A 559 8.86 -5.81 14.04
C VAL A 559 9.81 -6.01 12.88
N ILE A 560 9.32 -6.54 11.76
CA ILE A 560 10.08 -6.76 10.54
C ILE A 560 10.65 -5.44 10.02
N ARG A 561 9.80 -4.40 9.91
CA ARG A 561 10.20 -3.06 9.48
C ARG A 561 11.21 -2.44 10.45
N THR A 562 11.00 -2.54 11.75
CA THR A 562 11.98 -2.01 12.73
C THR A 562 13.33 -2.71 12.58
N ASN A 563 13.34 -4.04 12.40
CA ASN A 563 14.55 -4.80 12.13
C ASN A 563 15.22 -4.37 10.80
N GLY A 564 14.46 -4.17 9.73
CA GLY A 564 15.00 -3.69 8.45
C GLY A 564 15.62 -2.30 8.53
N LEU A 565 14.99 -1.40 9.28
CA LEU A 565 15.50 -0.05 9.49
C LEU A 565 16.80 -0.07 10.31
N SER A 566 16.89 -0.93 11.32
CA SER A 566 18.10 -1.08 12.14
C SER A 566 19.33 -1.59 11.36
N GLN A 567 19.09 -2.23 10.21
CA GLN A 567 20.13 -2.71 9.29
C GLN A 567 20.42 -1.70 8.17
N SER A 568 19.77 -0.55 8.19
CA SER A 568 19.89 0.47 7.15
C SER A 568 20.79 1.62 7.57
N THR A 569 21.48 2.21 6.60
CA THR A 569 22.13 3.52 6.74
C THR A 569 21.25 4.59 6.10
N LEU A 570 20.94 5.63 6.87
CA LEU A 570 20.10 6.74 6.44
C LEU A 570 20.95 7.84 5.78
N TRP A 571 20.40 8.42 4.71
CA TRP A 571 20.99 9.54 3.98
C TRP A 571 19.92 10.59 3.73
N GLU A 572 20.31 11.86 3.73
CA GLU A 572 19.51 12.98 3.30
C GLU A 572 19.92 13.37 1.88
N GLN A 573 18.97 13.45 0.96
CA GLN A 573 19.19 14.00 -0.36
C GLN A 573 19.12 15.53 -0.31
N LEU A 574 20.26 16.16 -0.55
CA LEU A 574 20.40 17.60 -0.71
C LEU A 574 19.83 18.06 -2.06
N PRO A 575 19.54 19.36 -2.24
CA PRO A 575 19.15 19.90 -3.54
C PRO A 575 20.13 19.49 -4.65
N LEU A 576 19.60 18.88 -5.70
CA LEU A 576 20.41 18.38 -6.81
C LEU A 576 20.92 19.53 -7.67
N GLY A 577 22.22 19.55 -7.94
CA GLY A 577 22.81 20.43 -8.95
C GLY A 577 22.50 19.95 -10.37
N GLN A 578 22.85 20.79 -11.36
CA GLN A 578 22.56 20.52 -12.77
C GLN A 578 23.23 19.23 -13.26
N ASP A 579 24.43 18.89 -12.77
CA ASP A 579 25.12 17.65 -13.15
C ASP A 579 24.36 16.38 -12.74
N ALA A 580 23.76 16.35 -11.54
CA ALA A 580 22.92 15.25 -11.09
C ALA A 580 21.61 15.17 -11.89
N LYS A 581 20.98 16.33 -12.15
CA LYS A 581 19.76 16.43 -12.95
C LYS A 581 19.98 15.94 -14.39
N ASP A 582 21.09 16.35 -15.01
CA ASP A 582 21.48 15.93 -16.36
C ASP A 582 21.79 14.43 -16.41
N ALA A 583 22.51 13.90 -15.43
CA ALA A 583 22.80 12.47 -15.34
C ALA A 583 21.52 11.64 -15.16
N LYS A 584 20.58 12.09 -14.32
CA LYS A 584 19.27 11.45 -14.15
C LYS A 584 18.43 11.52 -15.43
N ALA A 585 18.38 12.67 -16.09
CA ALA A 585 17.65 12.84 -17.35
C ALA A 585 18.21 11.94 -18.47
N ALA A 586 19.54 11.78 -18.52
CA ALA A 586 20.19 10.86 -19.45
C ALA A 586 19.81 9.40 -19.16
N PHE A 587 19.78 8.99 -17.89
CA PHE A 587 19.30 7.67 -17.48
C PHE A 587 17.82 7.46 -17.85
N ASP A 588 16.95 8.41 -17.51
CA ASP A 588 15.51 8.32 -17.76
C ASP A 588 15.17 8.20 -19.24
N LYS A 589 15.91 8.92 -20.10
CA LYS A 589 15.77 8.81 -21.55
C LYS A 589 16.05 7.39 -22.06
N ILE A 590 17.03 6.68 -21.47
CA ILE A 590 17.34 5.30 -21.84
C ILE A 590 16.25 4.35 -21.34
N VAL A 591 15.71 4.59 -20.13
CA VAL A 591 14.58 3.84 -19.56
C VAL A 591 13.29 4.03 -20.36
N GLU A 592 13.05 5.21 -20.92
CA GLU A 592 11.89 5.44 -21.81
C GLU A 592 11.93 4.53 -23.05
N GLU A 593 13.10 4.40 -23.68
CA GLU A 593 13.26 3.46 -24.81
C GLU A 593 13.11 2.00 -24.38
N TYR A 594 13.56 1.67 -23.16
CA TYR A 594 13.37 0.34 -22.60
C TYR A 594 11.90 -0.07 -22.49
N GLY A 595 11.02 0.85 -22.10
CA GLY A 595 9.57 0.61 -22.02
C GLY A 595 8.93 0.23 -23.36
N LYS A 596 9.56 0.57 -24.49
CA LYS A 596 9.13 0.16 -25.83
C LYS A 596 9.66 -1.24 -26.18
N ILE A 597 10.92 -1.51 -25.83
CA ILE A 597 11.60 -2.79 -26.10
C ILE A 597 10.94 -3.93 -25.32
N THR A 598 10.62 -3.71 -24.03
CA THR A 598 10.09 -4.76 -23.14
C THR A 598 8.80 -5.39 -23.60
N LYS A 599 7.92 -4.63 -24.23
CA LYS A 599 6.63 -5.12 -24.72
C LYS A 599 6.77 -6.25 -25.74
N VAL A 600 7.90 -6.32 -26.43
CA VAL A 600 8.18 -7.33 -27.47
C VAL A 600 9.37 -8.22 -27.16
N ALA A 601 10.27 -7.79 -26.28
CA ALA A 601 11.55 -8.42 -26.01
C ALA A 601 11.91 -8.35 -24.52
N SER A 602 11.12 -8.98 -23.66
CA SER A 602 11.43 -9.18 -22.23
C SER A 602 10.50 -10.23 -21.63
N PHE A 603 10.59 -10.45 -20.31
CA PHE A 603 9.58 -11.22 -19.58
C PHE A 603 8.16 -10.64 -19.72
N GLN A 604 8.03 -9.34 -19.95
CA GLN A 604 6.74 -8.67 -20.14
C GLN A 604 6.09 -8.96 -21.50
N ALA A 605 6.80 -9.61 -22.43
CA ALA A 605 6.20 -10.07 -23.68
C ALA A 605 5.33 -11.30 -23.40
N ASP A 606 4.13 -11.35 -23.98
CA ASP A 606 3.18 -12.47 -23.78
C ASP A 606 3.78 -13.84 -24.12
N GLY A 607 4.68 -13.88 -25.11
CA GLY A 607 5.40 -15.09 -25.46
C GLY A 607 6.33 -15.58 -24.34
N ALA A 608 7.02 -14.66 -23.64
CA ALA A 608 7.88 -14.99 -22.51
C ALA A 608 7.08 -15.46 -21.30
N LYS A 609 5.96 -14.77 -21.00
CA LYS A 609 5.01 -15.16 -19.95
C LYS A 609 4.47 -16.57 -20.16
N ASN A 610 4.01 -16.86 -21.37
CA ASN A 610 3.51 -18.19 -21.75
C ASN A 610 4.61 -19.25 -21.69
N ALA A 611 5.84 -18.92 -22.12
CA ALA A 611 6.99 -19.80 -21.98
C ALA A 611 7.33 -20.08 -20.51
N ASN A 612 7.20 -19.08 -19.62
CA ASN A 612 7.43 -19.24 -18.19
C ASN A 612 6.38 -20.14 -17.54
N VAL A 613 5.09 -19.90 -17.81
CA VAL A 613 4.01 -20.80 -17.36
C VAL A 613 4.27 -22.21 -17.86
N LYS A 614 4.66 -22.38 -19.13
CA LYS A 614 5.02 -23.69 -19.69
C LYS A 614 6.21 -24.33 -18.97
N ALA A 615 7.25 -23.56 -18.65
CA ALA A 615 8.39 -24.04 -17.88
C ALA A 615 7.98 -24.51 -16.48
N ILE A 616 6.97 -23.90 -15.87
CA ILE A 616 6.44 -24.28 -14.56
C ILE A 616 5.56 -25.55 -14.64
N ILE A 617 4.64 -25.62 -15.61
CA ILE A 617 3.62 -26.69 -15.60
C ILE A 617 4.02 -27.98 -16.32
N ASP A 618 5.04 -27.94 -17.17
CA ASP A 618 5.53 -29.12 -17.90
C ASP A 618 6.42 -30.00 -17.00
N LYS A 619 6.74 -31.21 -17.48
CA LYS A 619 7.55 -32.18 -16.74
C LYS A 619 8.92 -31.60 -16.36
N PRO A 620 9.49 -31.94 -15.19
CA PRO A 620 10.80 -31.44 -14.76
C PRO A 620 11.92 -31.68 -15.77
N ASP A 621 11.92 -32.82 -16.46
CA ASP A 621 12.92 -33.15 -17.51
C ASP A 621 12.88 -32.18 -18.71
N ASN A 622 11.76 -31.50 -18.92
CA ASN A 622 11.60 -30.48 -19.97
C ASN A 622 11.94 -29.07 -19.49
N PHE A 623 12.27 -28.88 -18.21
CA PHE A 623 12.44 -27.55 -17.61
C PHE A 623 13.46 -26.70 -18.37
N ASP A 624 14.70 -27.17 -18.53
CA ASP A 624 15.76 -26.37 -19.16
C ASP A 624 15.44 -26.03 -20.63
N LYS A 625 14.80 -26.96 -21.35
CA LYS A 625 14.32 -26.72 -22.72
C LYS A 625 13.26 -25.62 -22.76
N ASN A 626 12.30 -25.66 -21.84
CA ASN A 626 11.21 -24.67 -21.77
C ASN A 626 11.73 -23.33 -21.26
N TYR A 627 12.65 -23.32 -20.31
CA TYR A 627 13.29 -22.11 -19.79
C TYR A 627 14.13 -21.41 -20.88
N ALA A 628 14.85 -22.18 -21.71
CA ALA A 628 15.55 -21.63 -22.86
C ALA A 628 14.62 -20.93 -23.88
N ALA A 629 13.31 -21.22 -23.86
CA ALA A 629 12.35 -20.48 -24.67
C ALA A 629 12.03 -19.09 -24.08
N ILE A 630 12.14 -18.92 -22.77
CA ILE A 630 12.04 -17.62 -22.09
C ILE A 630 13.27 -16.77 -22.45
N GLU A 631 14.46 -17.36 -22.41
CA GLU A 631 15.74 -16.67 -22.70
C GLU A 631 15.81 -16.11 -24.13
N LYS A 632 15.04 -16.67 -25.08
CA LYS A 632 14.93 -16.11 -26.45
C LYS A 632 14.34 -14.70 -26.49
N PHE A 633 13.61 -14.30 -25.44
CA PHE A 633 13.09 -12.94 -25.32
C PHE A 633 14.12 -11.96 -24.75
N ASN A 634 15.28 -12.44 -24.28
CA ASN A 634 16.44 -11.60 -23.95
C ASN A 634 17.20 -11.27 -25.24
N THR A 635 16.56 -10.49 -26.12
CA THR A 635 17.12 -10.17 -27.44
C THR A 635 18.43 -9.36 -27.31
N PRO A 636 19.30 -9.36 -28.34
CA PRO A 636 20.50 -8.52 -28.34
C PRO A 636 20.19 -7.03 -28.11
N GLU A 637 19.05 -6.55 -28.62
CA GLU A 637 18.57 -5.18 -28.41
C GLU A 637 18.25 -4.91 -26.94
N LEU A 638 17.51 -5.82 -26.28
CA LEU A 638 17.21 -5.73 -24.85
C LEU A 638 18.50 -5.67 -24.02
N LEU A 639 19.42 -6.60 -24.28
CA LEU A 639 20.67 -6.72 -23.53
C LEU A 639 21.58 -5.50 -23.73
N ALA A 640 21.63 -4.96 -24.96
CA ALA A 640 22.36 -3.72 -25.23
C ALA A 640 21.75 -2.53 -24.48
N ASN A 641 20.41 -2.43 -24.44
CA ASN A 641 19.74 -1.37 -23.70
C ASN A 641 19.94 -1.49 -22.18
N ILE A 642 19.86 -2.70 -21.59
CA ILE A 642 20.17 -2.95 -20.18
C ILE A 642 21.60 -2.51 -19.84
N LYS A 643 22.57 -2.81 -20.71
CA LYS A 643 23.96 -2.37 -20.52
C LYS A 643 24.07 -0.83 -20.49
N LEU A 644 23.41 -0.14 -21.41
CA LEU A 644 23.37 1.33 -21.42
C LEU A 644 22.72 1.90 -20.16
N GLN A 645 21.63 1.28 -19.67
CA GLN A 645 21.01 1.67 -18.41
C GLN A 645 21.97 1.51 -17.24
N ASN A 646 22.69 0.39 -17.16
CA ASN A 646 23.67 0.16 -16.11
C ASN A 646 24.78 1.23 -16.11
N GLU A 647 25.34 1.54 -17.27
CA GLU A 647 26.35 2.60 -17.41
C GLU A 647 25.82 3.98 -16.99
N ALA A 648 24.61 4.34 -17.44
CA ALA A 648 23.98 5.61 -17.10
C ALA A 648 23.57 5.68 -15.61
N TRP A 649 23.11 4.58 -15.03
CA TRP A 649 22.77 4.46 -13.62
C TRP A 649 24.00 4.65 -12.73
N ILE A 650 25.11 3.96 -13.04
CA ILE A 650 26.38 4.13 -12.30
C ILE A 650 26.85 5.57 -12.39
N ASN A 651 26.78 6.19 -13.58
CA ASN A 651 27.11 7.61 -13.74
C ASN A 651 26.22 8.50 -12.86
N TYR A 652 24.89 8.28 -12.87
CA TYR A 652 23.96 9.01 -12.02
C TYR A 652 24.28 8.81 -10.52
N GLN A 653 24.49 7.58 -10.05
CA GLN A 653 24.79 7.29 -8.65
C GLN A 653 26.10 7.92 -8.18
N ASN A 654 27.14 7.93 -9.03
CA ASN A 654 28.41 8.59 -8.77
C ASN A 654 28.25 10.10 -8.58
N VAL A 655 27.44 10.74 -9.43
CA VAL A 655 27.14 12.17 -9.29
C VAL A 655 26.26 12.42 -8.08
N LEU A 656 25.24 11.58 -7.85
CA LEU A 656 24.31 11.67 -6.73
C LEU A 656 25.03 11.63 -5.38
N GLN A 657 26.14 10.89 -5.24
CA GLN A 657 26.91 10.86 -3.99
C GLN A 657 27.30 12.24 -3.47
N LYS A 658 27.54 13.22 -4.35
CA LYS A 658 27.88 14.61 -3.96
C LYS A 658 26.73 15.31 -3.24
N TYR A 659 25.51 14.82 -3.44
CA TYR A 659 24.26 15.38 -2.94
C TYR A 659 23.63 14.50 -1.86
N LEU A 660 24.38 13.54 -1.32
CA LEU A 660 23.93 12.72 -0.21
C LEU A 660 24.71 13.06 1.05
N LYS A 661 23.97 13.38 2.10
CA LYS A 661 24.52 13.64 3.43
C LYS A 661 24.17 12.47 4.34
N PRO A 662 25.16 11.76 4.91
CA PRO A 662 24.86 10.66 5.82
C PRO A 662 24.19 11.22 7.08
N LEU A 663 23.15 10.54 7.53
CA LEU A 663 22.45 10.85 8.76
C LEU A 663 22.95 9.93 9.87
N LYS A 664 23.16 10.53 11.05
CA LYS A 664 23.48 9.79 12.27
C LYS A 664 22.23 9.18 12.86
#